data_AF-A0A844TNQ4-F1
#
_entry.id   AF-A0A844TNQ4-F1
#
_cell.length_a   1.000
_cell.length_b   1.000
_cell.length_c   1.000
_cell.angle_alpha   90.00
_cell.angle_beta   90.00
_cell.angle_gamma   90.00
#
_symmetry.space_group_name_H-M   'P 1'
#
loop_
_entity.id
_entity.type
_entity.pdbx_description
1 polymer ?
#
loop_
_entity_poly.entity_id
_entity_poly.type
_entity_poly.pdbx_seq_one_letter_code
_entity_poly.pdbx_strand_id
1 'polypeptide(L)'
;MIPRRFVKKPANFRPALKDQQASPPNNLTTQKAQENQAADLIAKGATERFQHFAAGASSSIPALRFDHKENCLHKAIAGGHMAIACFLLDPTNGWATSLVNHRDIYGRTPLRYAVEAPSRISVDLIDNLLSGGAKDDLSEMLAHCVMQASHERISERLIAADAKPSYAMARLYNLPMQSRAHVHEAVTFLGSRGIDNALMFQYAIAQRMHRAVELMALVGHNWSEQLMLAAERLDSSTVQFLLQSGVDYASVLTKLITNQPGWYGPDSARTYALASLSKGREDSKLPPRWEREALFWFDQRGMSTAVRKLRQWNPSTPLSLRDIAQCSVHTIKELQKLGVVPEHALETVVHHGNLALAQKLVAAGVPTAALLERLQNDSDPARRLSNAKAVRLLVLAGADPNLLDDDQRQGFRKLIQRVSQSSGDDIVRRMINAANESAADELSMLIHDPKNTGMAVRALKTLVDLERPRVAAMLITCGLDAADALIATVSVAEPDWGQAKGLIQASEAIRYPDESETDLLTYDPERHSLQNQVLFALTLKDQWDLAAKFIPNLTCGSWALLESALRHDAERAKRLHEIGADICRAFFIALQTKRYEAAARLMSWMPYKVYDAQLRAYKALTEPYVRALAQDCLMLRGANITATLLLTAHLGLEEATRRLLSQHPEAGKNALMELSGNPPRHDVSAKLQFLLKAGLDPYPVVFELATNPFNATNLTRLNNLAALGLTAARDALQGNILKP
;
A
#
# COMPACT_ATOMS: atom_id res chain seq x y z
N MET A 1 -19.87 19.57 -32.86
CA MET A 1 -19.50 20.19 -34.15
C MET A 1 -18.00 20.52 -34.12
N ILE A 2 -17.22 19.89 -35.04
CA ILE A 2 -15.90 20.25 -35.65
C ILE A 2 -14.70 20.65 -34.73
N PRO A 3 -13.43 20.23 -34.95
CA PRO A 3 -12.87 19.04 -35.65
C PRO A 3 -11.75 18.29 -34.87
N ARG A 4 -11.60 16.98 -35.13
CA ARG A 4 -10.39 16.20 -34.81
C ARG A 4 -9.39 16.29 -35.97
N ARG A 5 -8.13 16.61 -35.70
CA ARG A 5 -7.04 16.63 -36.67
C ARG A 5 -5.91 15.67 -36.27
N PHE A 6 -5.56 14.83 -37.25
CA PHE A 6 -4.31 14.08 -37.47
C PHE A 6 -3.98 12.85 -36.60
N VAL A 7 -4.54 11.71 -37.00
CA VAL A 7 -3.79 10.44 -37.06
C VAL A 7 -3.75 10.01 -38.53
N LYS A 8 -2.56 10.06 -39.14
CA LYS A 8 -2.32 9.52 -40.48
C LYS A 8 -2.42 7.99 -40.41
N LYS A 9 -3.50 7.42 -40.95
CA LYS A 9 -3.52 6.02 -41.40
C LYS A 9 -2.71 5.92 -42.69
N PRO A 10 -1.88 4.88 -42.90
CA PRO A 10 -1.43 4.55 -44.23
C PRO A 10 -2.58 3.90 -45.01
N ALA A 11 -2.66 4.28 -46.28
CA ALA A 11 -3.74 4.00 -47.20
C ALA A 11 -3.80 2.51 -47.60
N ASN A 12 -5.03 2.01 -47.73
CA ASN A 12 -5.34 0.83 -48.52
C ASN A 12 -5.05 1.14 -49.99
N PHE A 13 -3.92 0.67 -50.51
CA PHE A 13 -3.70 0.54 -51.95
C PHE A 13 -3.95 -0.91 -52.35
N ARG A 14 -5.08 -1.16 -53.01
CA ARG A 14 -5.24 -2.30 -53.92
C ARG A 14 -4.61 -1.89 -55.25
N PRO A 15 -3.66 -2.65 -55.82
CA PRO A 15 -3.42 -2.63 -57.25
C PRO A 15 -4.30 -3.68 -57.94
N ALA A 16 -4.75 -3.32 -59.12
CA ALA A 16 -5.56 -4.13 -60.01
C ALA A 16 -4.81 -5.39 -60.49
N LEU A 17 -5.56 -6.48 -60.61
CA LEU A 17 -5.21 -7.61 -61.46
C LEU A 17 -5.20 -7.14 -62.92
N LYS A 18 -4.04 -7.26 -63.59
CA LYS A 18 -3.94 -7.57 -65.02
C LYS A 18 -2.54 -8.10 -65.35
N ASP A 19 -2.53 -9.39 -65.68
CA ASP A 19 -1.73 -10.13 -66.64
C ASP A 19 -0.20 -10.01 -66.71
N GLN A 20 0.40 -11.18 -66.44
CA GLN A 20 1.46 -11.84 -67.21
C GLN A 20 2.74 -11.04 -67.47
N GLN A 21 3.79 -11.36 -66.69
CA GLN A 21 5.09 -11.72 -67.27
C GLN A 21 5.94 -12.53 -66.25
N ALA A 22 6.23 -13.76 -66.66
CA ALA A 22 7.28 -14.69 -66.25
C ALA A 22 7.92 -14.55 -64.85
N SER A 23 7.62 -15.53 -63.99
CA SER A 23 8.47 -15.94 -62.86
C SER A 23 9.90 -16.27 -63.32
N PRO A 24 10.96 -15.87 -62.59
CA PRO A 24 12.16 -16.68 -62.51
C PRO A 24 11.96 -17.74 -61.40
N PRO A 25 11.95 -19.04 -61.72
CA PRO A 25 11.98 -20.10 -60.71
C PRO A 25 13.44 -20.29 -60.26
N ASN A 26 13.70 -20.28 -58.94
CA ASN A 26 14.80 -21.01 -58.24
C ASN A 26 15.29 -20.40 -56.91
N ASN A 27 14.94 -19.17 -56.53
CA ASN A 27 15.58 -18.55 -55.34
C ASN A 27 15.05 -19.05 -53.97
N LEU A 28 13.75 -19.33 -53.85
CA LEU A 28 13.13 -19.71 -52.55
C LEU A 28 13.50 -21.13 -52.08
N THR A 29 13.65 -22.08 -53.01
CA THR A 29 14.08 -23.46 -52.72
C THR A 29 15.55 -23.52 -52.33
N THR A 30 16.38 -22.70 -52.96
CA THR A 30 17.83 -22.65 -52.71
C THR A 30 18.15 -21.99 -51.37
N GLN A 31 17.45 -20.92 -51.00
CA GLN A 31 17.61 -20.28 -49.68
C GLN A 31 17.16 -21.20 -48.54
N LYS A 32 16.01 -21.88 -48.69
CA LYS A 32 15.53 -22.82 -47.66
C LYS A 32 16.43 -24.05 -47.50
N ALA A 33 17.06 -24.52 -48.57
CA ALA A 33 18.08 -25.56 -48.51
C ALA A 33 19.35 -25.08 -47.78
N GLN A 34 19.78 -23.83 -48.03
CA GLN A 34 20.89 -23.20 -47.31
C GLN A 34 20.58 -22.97 -45.83
N GLU A 35 19.36 -22.56 -45.48
CA GLU A 35 18.89 -22.44 -44.09
C GLU A 35 18.91 -23.80 -43.39
N ASN A 36 18.37 -24.86 -44.01
CA ASN A 36 18.40 -26.20 -43.42
C ASN A 36 19.84 -26.73 -43.24
N GLN A 37 20.71 -26.50 -44.22
CA GLN A 37 22.11 -26.91 -44.16
C GLN A 37 22.88 -26.14 -43.08
N ALA A 38 22.68 -24.82 -42.97
CA ALA A 38 23.28 -24.00 -41.92
C ALA A 38 22.77 -24.41 -40.53
N ALA A 39 21.46 -24.69 -40.38
CA ALA A 39 20.87 -25.13 -39.13
C ALA A 39 21.48 -26.46 -38.65
N ASP A 40 21.65 -27.43 -39.55
CA ASP A 40 22.24 -28.74 -39.25
C ASP A 40 23.72 -28.62 -38.85
N LEU A 41 24.49 -27.79 -39.56
CA LEU A 41 25.90 -27.53 -39.24
C LEU A 41 26.07 -26.85 -37.88
N ILE A 42 25.21 -25.87 -37.57
CA ILE A 42 25.20 -25.20 -36.26
C ILE A 42 24.76 -26.18 -35.18
N ALA A 43 23.69 -26.96 -35.38
CA ALA A 43 23.21 -27.93 -34.40
C ALA A 43 24.27 -28.97 -34.03
N LYS A 44 25.07 -29.41 -35.01
CA LYS A 44 26.19 -30.36 -34.83
C LYS A 44 27.48 -29.74 -34.28
N GLY A 45 27.55 -28.41 -34.13
CA GLY A 45 28.76 -27.72 -33.67
C GLY A 45 29.95 -27.85 -34.63
N ALA A 46 29.71 -28.11 -35.92
CA ALA A 46 30.76 -28.43 -36.89
C ALA A 46 31.46 -27.16 -37.42
N THR A 47 32.30 -26.55 -36.58
CA THR A 47 32.91 -25.22 -36.81
C THR A 47 33.63 -25.10 -38.16
N GLU A 48 34.54 -26.01 -38.49
CA GLU A 48 35.30 -25.96 -39.76
C GLU A 48 34.38 -26.09 -40.99
N ARG A 49 33.39 -26.99 -40.91
CA ARG A 49 32.40 -27.19 -41.99
C ARG A 49 31.50 -25.98 -42.13
N PHE A 50 31.13 -25.33 -41.04
CA PHE A 50 30.37 -24.10 -41.04
C PHE A 50 31.19 -22.93 -41.63
N GLN A 51 32.48 -22.82 -41.31
CA GLN A 51 33.38 -21.83 -41.90
C GLN A 51 33.52 -22.01 -43.42
N HIS A 52 33.70 -23.24 -43.89
CA HIS A 52 33.71 -23.54 -45.33
C HIS A 52 32.38 -23.20 -46.02
N PHE A 53 31.25 -23.53 -45.38
CA PHE A 53 29.93 -23.13 -45.86
C PHE A 53 29.79 -21.61 -45.93
N ALA A 54 30.21 -20.90 -44.90
CA ALA A 54 30.13 -19.44 -44.81
C ALA A 54 31.05 -18.73 -45.82
N ALA A 55 32.24 -19.28 -46.10
CA ALA A 55 33.14 -18.78 -47.15
C ALA A 55 32.50 -18.88 -48.54
N GLY A 56 31.74 -19.95 -48.82
CA GLY A 56 30.98 -20.12 -50.06
C GLY A 56 29.68 -19.30 -50.14
N ALA A 57 29.14 -18.86 -49.00
CA ALA A 57 27.85 -18.19 -48.88
C ALA A 57 27.96 -16.77 -48.26
N SER A 58 29.13 -16.14 -48.36
CA SER A 58 29.53 -14.97 -47.55
C SER A 58 28.58 -13.76 -47.60
N SER A 59 27.75 -13.60 -48.64
CA SER A 59 26.78 -12.50 -48.76
C SER A 59 25.37 -12.85 -48.24
N SER A 60 25.05 -14.13 -47.99
CA SER A 60 23.71 -14.58 -47.56
C SER A 60 23.61 -14.93 -46.08
N ILE A 61 24.73 -15.12 -45.36
CA ILE A 61 24.73 -15.51 -43.94
C ILE A 61 23.87 -14.59 -43.05
N PRO A 62 23.96 -13.25 -43.14
CA PRO A 62 23.10 -12.37 -42.34
C PRO A 62 21.62 -12.38 -42.74
N ALA A 63 21.28 -12.93 -43.91
CA ALA A 63 19.92 -13.02 -44.44
C ALA A 63 19.22 -14.36 -44.11
N LEU A 64 19.96 -15.39 -43.72
CA LEU A 64 19.39 -16.68 -43.32
C LEU A 64 18.48 -16.54 -42.10
N ARG A 65 17.27 -17.07 -42.18
CA ARG A 65 16.31 -17.07 -41.06
C ARG A 65 15.81 -18.48 -40.81
N PHE A 66 15.88 -18.91 -39.55
CA PHE A 66 15.39 -20.21 -39.12
C PHE A 66 13.96 -20.09 -38.58
N ASP A 67 13.44 -21.21 -38.07
CA ASP A 67 12.19 -21.22 -37.31
C ASP A 67 12.20 -20.11 -36.25
N HIS A 68 11.03 -19.50 -36.03
CA HIS A 68 10.87 -18.37 -35.12
C HIS A 68 11.65 -17.10 -35.53
N LYS A 69 12.07 -16.98 -36.80
CA LYS A 69 12.86 -15.86 -37.35
C LYS A 69 14.21 -15.66 -36.66
N GLU A 70 14.75 -16.70 -36.05
CA GLU A 70 16.09 -16.71 -35.49
C GLU A 70 17.14 -16.54 -36.60
N ASN A 71 18.29 -15.94 -36.29
CA ASN A 71 19.44 -15.89 -37.19
C ASN A 71 20.52 -16.90 -36.76
N CYS A 72 21.64 -16.97 -37.50
CA CYS A 72 22.71 -17.94 -37.24
C CYS A 72 23.31 -17.79 -35.84
N LEU A 73 23.35 -16.56 -35.35
CA LEU A 73 23.89 -16.23 -34.04
C LEU A 73 22.96 -16.68 -32.89
N HIS A 74 21.63 -16.54 -33.05
CA HIS A 74 20.66 -17.10 -32.08
C HIS A 74 20.86 -18.60 -31.90
N LYS A 75 20.92 -19.36 -33.01
CA LYS A 75 21.11 -20.82 -32.99
C LYS A 75 22.45 -21.22 -32.41
N ALA A 76 23.54 -20.52 -32.78
CA ALA A 76 24.87 -20.81 -32.26
C ALA A 76 24.95 -20.61 -30.74
N ILE A 77 24.35 -19.52 -30.23
CA ILE A 77 24.30 -19.21 -28.80
C ILE A 77 23.41 -20.20 -28.04
N ALA A 78 22.20 -20.46 -28.55
CA ALA A 78 21.26 -21.42 -27.94
C ALA A 78 21.85 -22.84 -27.87
N GLY A 79 22.63 -23.23 -28.87
CA GLY A 79 23.33 -24.52 -28.93
C GLY A 79 24.62 -24.59 -28.11
N GLY A 80 25.11 -23.46 -27.56
CA GLY A 80 26.37 -23.42 -26.81
C GLY A 80 27.63 -23.49 -27.69
N HIS A 81 27.51 -23.26 -29.00
CA HIS A 81 28.60 -23.42 -29.97
C HIS A 81 29.45 -22.17 -30.10
N MET A 82 30.27 -21.91 -29.07
CA MET A 82 31.04 -20.68 -28.90
C MET A 82 31.97 -20.36 -30.09
N ALA A 83 32.62 -21.36 -30.68
CA ALA A 83 33.54 -21.18 -31.80
C ALA A 83 32.82 -20.67 -33.06
N ILE A 84 31.61 -21.16 -33.32
CA ILE A 84 30.76 -20.68 -34.42
C ILE A 84 30.28 -19.26 -34.13
N ALA A 85 29.87 -18.97 -32.89
CA ALA A 85 29.42 -17.64 -32.49
C ALA A 85 30.55 -16.59 -32.61
N CYS A 86 31.77 -16.92 -32.19
CA CYS A 86 32.93 -16.03 -32.34
C CYS A 86 33.28 -15.79 -33.82
N PHE A 87 33.24 -16.83 -34.65
CA PHE A 87 33.45 -16.67 -36.10
C PHE A 87 32.39 -15.77 -36.75
N LEU A 88 31.12 -15.89 -36.37
CA LEU A 88 30.04 -15.02 -36.85
C LEU A 88 30.20 -13.55 -36.41
N LEU A 89 30.90 -13.31 -35.30
CA LEU A 89 31.15 -12.00 -34.71
C LEU A 89 32.51 -11.41 -35.12
N ASP A 90 33.34 -12.15 -35.85
CA ASP A 90 34.65 -11.69 -36.28
C ASP A 90 34.49 -10.41 -37.12
N PRO A 91 35.13 -9.29 -36.71
CA PRO A 91 35.10 -8.04 -37.45
C PRO A 91 35.48 -8.18 -38.92
N THR A 92 36.34 -9.15 -39.28
CA THR A 92 36.77 -9.37 -40.67
C THR A 92 35.63 -9.77 -41.60
N ASN A 93 34.56 -10.36 -41.05
CA ASN A 93 33.43 -10.86 -41.84
C ASN A 93 32.37 -9.77 -42.09
N GLY A 94 32.37 -8.67 -41.32
CA GLY A 94 31.42 -7.56 -41.47
C GLY A 94 29.96 -7.89 -41.15
N TRP A 95 29.65 -9.10 -40.67
CA TRP A 95 28.27 -9.55 -40.39
C TRP A 95 27.73 -9.15 -39.03
N ALA A 96 28.63 -8.85 -38.07
CA ALA A 96 28.29 -8.63 -36.68
C ALA A 96 27.16 -7.59 -36.52
N THR A 97 27.28 -6.42 -37.14
CA THR A 97 26.29 -5.33 -37.04
C THR A 97 24.88 -5.71 -37.49
N SER A 98 24.76 -6.62 -38.47
CA SER A 98 23.48 -7.12 -38.99
C SER A 98 22.90 -8.27 -38.14
N LEU A 99 23.77 -9.02 -37.46
CA LEU A 99 23.38 -10.19 -36.67
C LEU A 99 23.06 -9.87 -35.21
N VAL A 100 23.82 -9.00 -34.55
CA VAL A 100 23.80 -8.82 -33.08
C VAL A 100 22.53 -8.17 -32.52
N ASN A 101 21.83 -7.36 -33.31
CA ASN A 101 20.60 -6.67 -32.90
C ASN A 101 19.33 -7.24 -33.56
N HIS A 102 19.45 -8.29 -34.38
CA HIS A 102 18.28 -8.92 -35.01
C HIS A 102 17.36 -9.51 -33.92
N ARG A 103 16.05 -9.35 -34.09
CA ARG A 103 15.03 -9.85 -33.14
C ARG A 103 14.29 -11.06 -33.71
N ASP A 104 14.15 -12.11 -32.90
CA ASP A 104 13.28 -13.24 -33.20
C ASP A 104 11.78 -12.86 -33.13
N ILE A 105 10.86 -13.81 -33.37
CA ILE A 105 9.41 -13.54 -33.24
C ILE A 105 8.96 -13.16 -31.82
N TYR A 106 9.79 -13.45 -30.81
CA TYR A 106 9.55 -13.11 -29.42
C TYR A 106 10.21 -11.77 -29.04
N GLY A 107 10.85 -11.09 -30.01
CA GLY A 107 11.55 -9.83 -29.79
C GLY A 107 12.93 -9.97 -29.13
N ARG A 108 13.47 -11.19 -29.01
CA ARG A 108 14.74 -11.47 -28.32
C ARG A 108 15.91 -11.30 -29.29
N THR A 109 17.01 -10.74 -28.79
CA THR A 109 18.27 -10.59 -29.52
C THR A 109 19.26 -11.71 -29.16
N PRO A 110 20.33 -11.94 -29.94
CA PRO A 110 21.37 -12.89 -29.58
C PRO A 110 22.00 -12.62 -28.20
N LEU A 111 22.17 -11.35 -27.83
CA LEU A 111 22.65 -10.97 -26.49
C LEU A 111 21.67 -11.39 -25.37
N ARG A 112 20.35 -11.35 -25.62
CA ARG A 112 19.33 -11.86 -24.69
C ARG A 112 19.51 -13.34 -24.41
N TYR A 113 19.71 -14.16 -25.46
CA TYR A 113 20.00 -15.59 -25.32
C TYR A 113 21.29 -15.82 -24.55
N ALA A 114 22.30 -14.97 -24.76
CA ALA A 114 23.58 -15.09 -24.09
C ALA A 114 23.49 -14.84 -22.57
N VAL A 115 22.66 -13.86 -22.17
CA VAL A 115 22.45 -13.48 -20.77
C VAL A 115 21.51 -14.44 -20.04
N GLU A 116 20.55 -15.09 -20.72
CA GLU A 116 19.62 -16.05 -20.12
C GLU A 116 20.23 -17.44 -19.86
N ALA A 117 21.42 -17.73 -20.41
CA ALA A 117 22.12 -19.01 -20.24
C ALA A 117 23.62 -18.85 -19.84
N PRO A 118 23.92 -18.16 -18.72
CA PRO A 118 25.28 -17.77 -18.37
C PRO A 118 26.21 -18.97 -18.08
N SER A 119 25.66 -20.12 -17.70
CA SER A 119 26.43 -21.35 -17.43
C SER A 119 27.01 -22.02 -18.67
N ARG A 120 26.53 -21.67 -19.87
CA ARG A 120 26.94 -22.26 -21.15
C ARG A 120 27.82 -21.33 -21.99
N ILE A 121 28.10 -20.12 -21.50
CA ILE A 121 28.56 -19.01 -22.32
C ILE A 121 29.71 -18.29 -21.62
N SER A 122 30.79 -18.01 -22.37
CA SER A 122 31.95 -17.28 -21.86
C SER A 122 31.69 -15.77 -21.79
N VAL A 123 32.37 -15.09 -20.87
CA VAL A 123 32.38 -13.62 -20.78
C VAL A 123 32.91 -13.01 -22.08
N ASP A 124 33.86 -13.68 -22.74
CA ASP A 124 34.43 -13.23 -24.01
C ASP A 124 33.38 -13.13 -25.13
N LEU A 125 32.36 -14.00 -25.13
CA LEU A 125 31.28 -13.90 -26.11
C LEU A 125 30.41 -12.66 -25.87
N ILE A 126 30.18 -12.29 -24.61
CA ILE A 126 29.45 -11.06 -24.25
C ILE A 126 30.25 -9.85 -24.72
N ASP A 127 31.56 -9.82 -24.47
CA ASP A 127 32.44 -8.75 -24.91
C ASP A 127 32.48 -8.64 -26.45
N ASN A 128 32.47 -9.77 -27.17
CA ASN A 128 32.37 -9.81 -28.63
C ASN A 128 31.01 -9.32 -29.17
N LEU A 129 29.91 -9.67 -28.50
CA LEU A 129 28.57 -9.19 -28.86
C LEU A 129 28.43 -7.67 -28.67
N LEU A 130 28.94 -7.15 -27.54
CA LEU A 130 28.93 -5.72 -27.22
C LEU A 130 29.84 -4.94 -28.19
N SER A 131 31.05 -5.46 -28.45
CA SER A 131 31.99 -4.87 -29.43
C SER A 131 31.43 -4.90 -30.86
N GLY A 132 30.65 -5.93 -31.20
CA GLY A 132 29.91 -6.04 -32.46
C GLY A 132 28.74 -5.05 -32.61
N GLY A 133 28.43 -4.26 -31.57
CA GLY A 133 27.41 -3.21 -31.59
C GLY A 133 26.07 -3.59 -30.96
N ALA A 134 26.01 -4.62 -30.11
CA ALA A 134 24.82 -4.92 -29.33
C ALA A 134 24.54 -3.79 -28.33
N LYS A 135 23.45 -3.04 -28.53
CA LYS A 135 23.11 -1.85 -27.71
C LYS A 135 21.64 -1.79 -27.27
N ASP A 136 20.78 -2.56 -27.93
CA ASP A 136 19.36 -2.59 -27.61
C ASP A 136 19.13 -3.25 -26.25
N ASP A 137 18.28 -2.63 -25.43
CA ASP A 137 17.72 -3.22 -24.20
C ASP A 137 18.76 -3.67 -23.15
N LEU A 138 19.98 -3.11 -23.15
CA LEU A 138 21.07 -3.46 -22.23
C LEU A 138 20.67 -3.41 -20.74
N SER A 139 19.89 -2.41 -20.35
CA SER A 139 19.42 -2.29 -18.95
C SER A 139 18.35 -3.33 -18.60
N GLU A 140 17.56 -3.75 -19.58
CA GLU A 140 16.63 -4.87 -19.43
C GLU A 140 17.40 -6.19 -19.32
N MET A 141 18.42 -6.40 -20.16
CA MET A 141 19.30 -7.56 -20.08
C MET A 141 20.01 -7.62 -18.74
N LEU A 142 20.51 -6.49 -18.23
CA LEU A 142 21.08 -6.39 -16.90
C LEU A 142 20.09 -6.86 -15.83
N ALA A 143 18.81 -6.41 -15.88
CA ALA A 143 17.78 -6.85 -14.95
C ALA A 143 17.53 -8.37 -14.97
N HIS A 144 17.65 -8.99 -16.15
CA HIS A 144 17.54 -10.44 -16.29
C HIS A 144 18.79 -11.18 -15.81
N CYS A 145 19.98 -10.63 -16.11
CA CYS A 145 21.28 -11.20 -15.75
C CYS A 145 21.45 -11.32 -14.24
N VAL A 146 21.17 -10.23 -13.51
CA VAL A 146 21.41 -10.17 -12.06
C VAL A 146 20.61 -11.19 -11.25
N MET A 147 19.53 -11.73 -11.81
CA MET A 147 18.72 -12.78 -11.17
C MET A 147 19.27 -14.20 -11.40
N GLN A 148 20.35 -14.36 -12.16
CA GLN A 148 20.98 -15.65 -12.43
C GLN A 148 22.15 -15.90 -11.46
N ALA A 149 22.49 -17.18 -11.29
CA ALA A 149 23.73 -17.55 -10.60
C ALA A 149 24.96 -17.06 -11.39
N SER A 150 26.02 -16.63 -10.68
CA SER A 150 27.27 -16.11 -11.27
C SER A 150 27.10 -14.87 -12.16
N HIS A 151 26.11 -14.03 -11.87
CA HIS A 151 25.78 -12.84 -12.66
C HIS A 151 26.84 -11.72 -12.64
N GLU A 152 27.68 -11.65 -11.61
CA GLU A 152 28.56 -10.50 -11.35
C GLU A 152 29.42 -10.13 -12.56
N ARG A 153 30.14 -11.11 -13.13
CA ARG A 153 31.06 -10.88 -14.25
C ARG A 153 30.37 -10.35 -15.50
N ILE A 154 29.22 -10.92 -15.87
CA ILE A 154 28.45 -10.50 -17.05
C ILE A 154 27.78 -9.15 -16.79
N SER A 155 27.27 -8.94 -15.58
CA SER A 155 26.64 -7.68 -15.17
C SER A 155 27.61 -6.52 -15.22
N GLU A 156 28.87 -6.71 -14.78
CA GLU A 156 29.92 -5.70 -14.88
C GLU A 156 30.23 -5.30 -16.33
N ARG A 157 30.25 -6.27 -17.26
CA ARG A 157 30.42 -5.99 -18.69
C ARG A 157 29.25 -5.20 -19.27
N LEU A 158 28.03 -5.56 -18.93
CA LEU A 158 26.83 -4.83 -19.36
C LEU A 158 26.86 -3.38 -18.84
N ILE A 159 27.24 -3.17 -17.57
CA ILE A 159 27.36 -1.83 -16.97
C ILE A 159 28.47 -1.02 -17.68
N ALA A 160 29.61 -1.64 -17.98
CA ALA A 160 30.69 -1.01 -18.75
C ALA A 160 30.26 -0.62 -20.17
N ALA A 161 29.28 -1.32 -20.74
CA ALA A 161 28.66 -1.02 -22.03
C ALA A 161 27.47 -0.04 -21.94
N ASP A 162 27.35 0.74 -20.85
CA ASP A 162 26.30 1.76 -20.61
C ASP A 162 24.92 1.17 -20.26
N ALA A 163 24.85 -0.07 -19.75
CA ALA A 163 23.63 -0.55 -19.09
C ALA A 163 23.40 0.23 -17.80
N LYS A 164 22.23 0.86 -17.66
CA LYS A 164 21.89 1.71 -16.51
C LYS A 164 21.36 0.86 -15.35
N PRO A 165 22.07 0.77 -14.21
CA PRO A 165 21.62 0.01 -13.04
C PRO A 165 20.27 0.48 -12.49
N SER A 166 20.00 1.80 -12.55
CA SER A 166 18.71 2.37 -12.13
C SER A 166 17.52 1.81 -12.89
N TYR A 167 17.64 1.61 -14.21
CA TYR A 167 16.54 1.06 -15.02
C TYR A 167 16.35 -0.44 -14.74
N ALA A 168 17.46 -1.15 -14.53
CA ALA A 168 17.41 -2.55 -14.13
C ALA A 168 16.73 -2.72 -12.77
N MET A 169 17.04 -1.87 -11.79
CA MET A 169 16.42 -1.87 -10.47
C MET A 169 14.90 -1.61 -10.53
N ALA A 170 14.45 -0.62 -11.33
CA ALA A 170 13.02 -0.38 -11.54
C ALA A 170 12.28 -1.63 -12.04
N ARG A 171 12.90 -2.38 -12.96
CA ARG A 171 12.34 -3.63 -13.48
C ARG A 171 12.29 -4.73 -12.43
N LEU A 172 13.32 -4.88 -11.60
CA LEU A 172 13.30 -5.83 -10.49
C LEU A 172 12.17 -5.51 -9.52
N TYR A 173 11.98 -4.22 -9.18
CA TYR A 173 10.92 -3.78 -8.29
C TYR A 173 9.50 -3.97 -8.87
N ASN A 174 9.38 -4.01 -10.19
CA ASN A 174 8.10 -4.28 -10.84
C ASN A 174 7.67 -5.76 -10.80
N LEU A 175 8.54 -6.66 -10.34
CA LEU A 175 8.31 -8.10 -10.34
C LEU A 175 8.24 -8.64 -8.90
N PRO A 176 7.36 -9.60 -8.59
CA PRO A 176 7.33 -10.21 -7.26
C PRO A 176 8.65 -10.91 -6.95
N MET A 177 9.37 -10.37 -5.95
CA MET A 177 10.74 -10.81 -5.67
C MET A 177 10.79 -12.20 -5.10
N GLN A 178 9.80 -12.56 -4.28
CA GLN A 178 9.68 -13.89 -3.70
C GLN A 178 9.67 -15.01 -4.74
N SER A 179 9.15 -14.76 -5.93
CA SER A 179 9.01 -15.82 -6.95
C SER A 179 10.32 -16.27 -7.59
N ARG A 180 11.47 -15.67 -7.22
CA ARG A 180 12.72 -15.83 -7.96
C ARG A 180 13.93 -16.01 -7.04
N ALA A 181 14.77 -16.97 -7.41
CA ALA A 181 16.08 -17.14 -6.80
C ALA A 181 16.95 -15.88 -7.03
N HIS A 182 17.84 -15.58 -6.08
CA HIS A 182 18.85 -14.52 -6.17
C HIS A 182 18.37 -13.04 -6.24
N VAL A 183 17.08 -12.73 -6.06
CA VAL A 183 16.63 -11.32 -6.16
C VAL A 183 17.25 -10.42 -5.08
N HIS A 184 17.47 -10.93 -3.86
CA HIS A 184 18.14 -10.15 -2.82
C HIS A 184 19.60 -9.83 -3.18
N GLU A 185 20.33 -10.81 -3.72
CA GLU A 185 21.69 -10.63 -4.23
C GLU A 185 21.70 -9.62 -5.39
N ALA A 186 20.75 -9.76 -6.33
CA ALA A 186 20.58 -8.84 -7.45
C ALA A 186 20.37 -7.38 -7.02
N VAL A 187 19.46 -7.15 -6.06
CA VAL A 187 19.18 -5.81 -5.55
C VAL A 187 20.36 -5.26 -4.76
N THR A 188 21.04 -6.09 -3.96
CA THR A 188 22.24 -5.69 -3.22
C THR A 188 23.38 -5.32 -4.18
N PHE A 189 23.60 -6.14 -5.21
CA PHE A 189 24.59 -5.89 -6.25
C PHE A 189 24.31 -4.58 -6.98
N LEU A 190 23.10 -4.38 -7.51
CA LEU A 190 22.75 -3.13 -8.20
C LEU A 190 22.81 -1.92 -7.26
N GLY A 191 22.39 -2.06 -6.01
CA GLY A 191 22.47 -1.02 -4.99
C GLY A 191 23.91 -0.55 -4.73
N SER A 192 24.87 -1.48 -4.71
CA SER A 192 26.29 -1.18 -4.52
C SER A 192 26.92 -0.36 -5.66
N ARG A 193 26.29 -0.34 -6.84
CA ARG A 193 26.82 0.32 -8.06
C ARG A 193 26.32 1.75 -8.25
N GLY A 194 25.70 2.35 -7.23
CA GLY A 194 25.28 3.75 -7.26
C GLY A 194 24.01 3.94 -8.09
N ILE A 195 22.87 3.78 -7.43
CA ILE A 195 21.56 3.95 -8.05
C ILE A 195 21.18 5.43 -8.09
N ASP A 196 20.97 5.95 -9.30
CA ASP A 196 20.30 7.23 -9.51
C ASP A 196 18.77 7.04 -9.42
N ASN A 197 18.19 7.55 -8.34
CA ASN A 197 16.75 7.49 -8.08
C ASN A 197 15.93 8.27 -9.12
N ALA A 198 16.43 9.42 -9.60
CA ALA A 198 15.72 10.22 -10.59
C ALA A 198 15.58 9.49 -11.91
N LEU A 199 16.66 8.82 -12.36
CA LEU A 199 16.62 7.98 -13.56
C LEU A 199 15.69 6.77 -13.37
N MET A 200 15.72 6.14 -12.19
CA MET A 200 14.80 5.03 -11.87
C MET A 200 13.34 5.46 -11.99
N PHE A 201 13.00 6.64 -11.45
CA PHE A 201 11.64 7.19 -11.49
C PHE A 201 11.20 7.53 -12.92
N GLN A 202 12.04 8.22 -13.68
CA GLN A 202 11.74 8.54 -15.08
C GLN A 202 11.40 7.27 -15.87
N TYR A 203 12.17 6.20 -15.66
CA TYR A 203 11.94 4.93 -16.33
C TYR A 203 10.65 4.26 -15.87
N ALA A 204 10.40 4.18 -14.56
CA ALA A 204 9.19 3.57 -14.01
C ALA A 204 7.91 4.28 -14.49
N ILE A 205 7.93 5.62 -14.58
CA ILE A 205 6.82 6.42 -15.09
C ILE A 205 6.64 6.20 -16.61
N ALA A 206 7.72 6.27 -17.38
CA ALA A 206 7.68 6.08 -18.83
C ALA A 206 7.10 4.71 -19.22
N GLN A 207 7.40 3.68 -18.42
CA GLN A 207 6.96 2.30 -18.63
C GLN A 207 5.70 1.92 -17.84
N ARG A 208 5.06 2.87 -17.14
CA ARG A 208 3.82 2.68 -16.34
C ARG A 208 3.92 1.54 -15.32
N MET A 209 5.06 1.44 -14.62
CA MET A 209 5.34 0.37 -13.66
C MET A 209 4.75 0.66 -12.27
N HIS A 210 3.44 0.43 -12.09
CA HIS A 210 2.74 0.70 -10.82
C HIS A 210 3.41 0.04 -9.61
N ARG A 211 3.67 -1.28 -9.67
CA ARG A 211 4.27 -2.02 -8.55
C ARG A 211 5.64 -1.48 -8.16
N ALA A 212 6.46 -1.11 -9.16
CA ALA A 212 7.77 -0.55 -8.89
C ALA A 212 7.64 0.76 -8.09
N VAL A 213 6.71 1.64 -8.46
CA VAL A 213 6.44 2.90 -7.72
C VAL A 213 6.00 2.61 -6.28
N GLU A 214 5.09 1.66 -6.08
CA GLU A 214 4.61 1.29 -4.75
C GLU A 214 5.73 0.72 -3.87
N LEU A 215 6.55 -0.19 -4.39
CA LEU A 215 7.66 -0.78 -3.65
C LEU A 215 8.75 0.25 -3.34
N MET A 216 9.07 1.13 -4.29
CA MET A 216 10.00 2.23 -4.04
C MET A 216 9.49 3.17 -2.93
N ALA A 217 8.19 3.51 -2.92
CA ALA A 217 7.61 4.32 -1.86
C ALA A 217 7.79 3.65 -0.49
N LEU A 218 7.60 2.33 -0.42
CA LEU A 218 7.79 1.53 0.78
C LEU A 218 9.25 1.42 1.25
N VAL A 219 10.21 1.45 0.32
CA VAL A 219 11.65 1.47 0.65
C VAL A 219 12.08 2.86 1.18
N GLY A 220 11.27 3.90 0.97
CA GLY A 220 11.48 5.24 1.55
C GLY A 220 11.82 6.32 0.53
N HIS A 221 11.62 6.07 -0.77
CA HIS A 221 11.73 7.10 -1.79
C HIS A 221 10.58 8.12 -1.66
N ASN A 222 10.87 9.40 -1.90
CA ASN A 222 9.93 10.51 -1.70
C ASN A 222 9.12 10.81 -2.97
N TRP A 223 7.93 10.23 -3.09
CA TRP A 223 7.11 10.30 -4.29
C TRP A 223 6.08 11.41 -4.28
N SER A 224 5.66 11.85 -3.10
CA SER A 224 4.83 13.03 -2.92
C SER A 224 5.50 14.26 -3.53
N GLU A 225 6.83 14.34 -3.46
CA GLU A 225 7.62 15.37 -4.14
C GLU A 225 7.59 15.23 -5.67
N GLN A 226 7.68 14.01 -6.21
CA GLN A 226 7.57 13.78 -7.66
C GLN A 226 6.17 14.10 -8.20
N LEU A 227 5.12 13.79 -7.44
CA LEU A 227 3.75 14.16 -7.77
C LEU A 227 3.57 15.69 -7.77
N MET A 228 4.16 16.38 -6.79
CA MET A 228 4.17 17.85 -6.73
C MET A 228 4.89 18.46 -7.95
N LEU A 229 6.07 17.96 -8.31
CA LEU A 229 6.81 18.40 -9.51
C LEU A 229 6.05 18.13 -10.80
N ALA A 230 5.39 16.96 -10.92
CA ALA A 230 4.57 16.63 -12.08
C ALA A 230 3.35 17.56 -12.19
N ALA A 231 2.74 17.91 -11.06
CA ALA A 231 1.65 18.86 -10.99
C ALA A 231 2.10 20.28 -11.38
N GLU A 232 3.24 20.75 -10.88
CA GLU A 232 3.82 22.07 -11.24
C GLU A 232 4.18 22.16 -12.73
N ARG A 233 4.60 21.04 -13.34
CA ARG A 233 4.88 20.94 -14.79
C ARG A 233 3.63 20.71 -15.65
N LEU A 234 2.45 20.57 -15.05
CA LEU A 234 1.18 20.28 -15.72
C LEU A 234 1.19 18.99 -16.56
N ASP A 235 1.98 17.99 -16.16
CA ASP A 235 1.99 16.68 -16.80
C ASP A 235 0.83 15.83 -16.28
N SER A 236 -0.34 15.99 -16.90
CA SER A 236 -1.55 15.25 -16.54
C SER A 236 -1.38 13.74 -16.59
N SER A 237 -0.55 13.24 -17.51
CA SER A 237 -0.35 11.81 -17.72
C SER A 237 0.43 11.17 -16.58
N THR A 238 1.43 11.88 -16.05
CA THR A 238 2.22 11.44 -14.90
C THR A 238 1.43 11.62 -13.61
N VAL A 239 0.69 12.73 -13.45
CA VAL A 239 -0.19 12.95 -12.30
C VAL A 239 -1.21 11.81 -12.18
N GLN A 240 -1.90 11.45 -13.27
CA GLN A 240 -2.89 10.37 -13.27
C GLN A 240 -2.29 9.03 -12.83
N PHE A 241 -1.11 8.70 -13.35
CA PHE A 241 -0.40 7.46 -13.01
C PHE A 241 0.03 7.41 -11.55
N LEU A 242 0.58 8.50 -11.03
CA LEU A 242 1.03 8.57 -9.64
C LEU A 242 -0.16 8.52 -8.67
N LEU A 243 -1.28 9.17 -8.98
CA LEU A 243 -2.51 9.07 -8.19
C LEU A 243 -3.07 7.65 -8.16
N GLN A 244 -3.11 6.96 -9.31
CA GLN A 244 -3.53 5.56 -9.38
C GLN A 244 -2.60 4.60 -8.63
N SER A 245 -1.33 4.96 -8.49
CA SER A 245 -0.31 4.20 -7.76
C SER A 245 -0.32 4.42 -6.24
N GLY A 246 -1.27 5.20 -5.71
CA GLY A 246 -1.43 5.38 -4.26
C GLY A 246 -0.38 6.29 -3.61
N VAL A 247 0.13 7.29 -4.33
CA VAL A 247 0.98 8.33 -3.71
C VAL A 247 0.20 9.08 -2.63
N ASP A 248 0.89 9.53 -1.57
CA ASP A 248 0.32 10.29 -0.44
C ASP A 248 -0.17 11.68 -0.89
N TYR A 249 -1.34 11.70 -1.52
CA TYR A 249 -1.96 12.89 -2.10
C TYR A 249 -2.35 13.92 -1.03
N ALA A 250 -2.76 13.48 0.16
CA ALA A 250 -3.06 14.38 1.28
C ALA A 250 -1.82 15.16 1.74
N SER A 251 -0.65 14.51 1.81
CA SER A 251 0.62 15.21 2.11
C SER A 251 0.99 16.24 1.04
N VAL A 252 0.75 15.94 -0.24
CA VAL A 252 0.97 16.91 -1.33
C VAL A 252 0.05 18.13 -1.20
N LEU A 253 -1.25 17.91 -0.96
CA LEU A 253 -2.21 18.99 -0.76
C LEU A 253 -1.86 19.86 0.44
N THR A 254 -1.55 19.25 1.58
CA THR A 254 -1.18 19.98 2.79
C THR A 254 0.08 20.83 2.58
N LYS A 255 1.13 20.30 1.93
CA LYS A 255 2.35 21.06 1.58
C LYS A 255 2.07 22.21 0.62
N LEU A 256 1.33 21.97 -0.48
CA LEU A 256 1.03 23.00 -1.48
C LEU A 256 0.22 24.17 -0.89
N ILE A 257 -0.71 23.87 0.02
CA ILE A 257 -1.60 24.87 0.64
C ILE A 257 -0.92 25.62 1.80
N THR A 258 -0.07 24.95 2.59
CA THR A 258 0.56 25.54 3.81
C THR A 258 1.87 26.27 3.55
N ASN A 259 2.64 25.91 2.53
CA ASN A 259 3.97 26.46 2.28
C ASN A 259 3.99 27.92 1.77
N GLN A 260 3.08 28.83 2.21
CA GLN A 260 3.32 30.28 2.13
C GLN A 260 2.60 31.18 3.17
N PRO A 261 3.31 32.19 3.70
CA PRO A 261 2.73 33.50 4.04
C PRO A 261 2.42 34.28 2.74
N GLY A 262 1.17 34.66 2.53
CA GLY A 262 0.71 35.46 1.38
C GLY A 262 0.29 34.63 0.16
N TRP A 263 -1.01 34.57 -0.10
CA TRP A 263 -1.58 33.92 -1.30
C TRP A 263 -1.48 34.87 -2.49
N TYR A 264 -0.47 34.72 -3.34
CA TYR A 264 -0.35 35.51 -4.56
C TYR A 264 -1.14 34.87 -5.70
N GLY A 265 -2.31 35.44 -6.01
CA GLY A 265 -2.98 35.42 -7.31
C GLY A 265 -3.60 34.08 -7.82
N PRO A 266 -4.68 34.16 -8.61
CA PRO A 266 -5.23 33.00 -9.33
C PRO A 266 -4.27 32.39 -10.36
N ASP A 267 -3.26 33.14 -10.81
CA ASP A 267 -2.30 32.73 -11.85
C ASP A 267 -0.96 32.19 -11.30
N SER A 268 -0.92 31.73 -10.05
CA SER A 268 0.30 31.14 -9.50
C SER A 268 0.55 29.73 -10.06
N ALA A 269 1.82 29.36 -10.24
CA ALA A 269 2.22 28.01 -10.65
C ALA A 269 1.64 26.91 -9.75
N ARG A 270 1.45 27.20 -8.45
CA ARG A 270 0.81 26.28 -7.50
C ARG A 270 -0.70 26.19 -7.65
N THR A 271 -1.38 27.27 -8.06
CA THR A 271 -2.82 27.23 -8.38
C THR A 271 -3.06 26.32 -9.57
N TYR A 272 -2.21 26.41 -10.60
CA TYR A 272 -2.24 25.49 -11.73
C TYR A 272 -1.87 24.06 -11.33
N ALA A 273 -0.91 23.87 -10.43
CA ALA A 273 -0.58 22.55 -9.90
C ALA A 273 -1.76 21.90 -9.16
N LEU A 274 -2.43 22.65 -8.29
CA LEU A 274 -3.64 22.21 -7.61
C LEU A 274 -4.75 21.89 -8.62
N ALA A 275 -4.98 22.73 -9.64
CA ALA A 275 -5.96 22.45 -10.69
C ALA A 275 -5.62 21.16 -11.49
N SER A 276 -4.34 20.95 -11.81
CA SER A 276 -3.84 19.73 -12.45
C SER A 276 -4.13 18.50 -11.60
N LEU A 277 -3.91 18.58 -10.28
CA LEU A 277 -4.21 17.50 -9.34
C LEU A 277 -5.71 17.18 -9.26
N SER A 278 -6.58 18.20 -9.20
CA SER A 278 -8.04 18.00 -9.19
C SER A 278 -8.49 17.28 -10.45
N LYS A 279 -8.04 17.77 -11.60
CA LYS A 279 -8.36 17.19 -12.89
C LYS A 279 -7.84 15.75 -13.01
N GLY A 280 -6.60 15.50 -12.59
CA GLY A 280 -6.01 14.16 -12.58
C GLY A 280 -6.79 13.17 -11.70
N ARG A 281 -7.33 13.63 -10.56
CA ARG A 281 -8.21 12.83 -9.70
C ARG A 281 -9.54 12.53 -10.39
N GLU A 282 -10.20 13.53 -10.95
CA GLU A 282 -11.47 13.40 -11.67
C GLU A 282 -11.35 12.45 -12.86
N ASP A 283 -10.31 12.62 -13.69
CA ASP A 283 -10.00 11.77 -14.84
C ASP A 283 -9.70 10.32 -14.40
N SER A 284 -9.18 10.13 -13.18
CA SER A 284 -8.95 8.80 -12.57
C SER A 284 -10.19 8.21 -11.89
N LYS A 285 -11.30 8.94 -11.79
CA LYS A 285 -12.51 8.55 -11.05
C LYS A 285 -12.24 8.18 -9.60
N LEU A 286 -11.23 8.81 -8.98
CA LEU A 286 -10.90 8.56 -7.58
C LEU A 286 -11.82 9.40 -6.66
N PRO A 287 -12.32 8.82 -5.55
CA PRO A 287 -13.14 9.57 -4.60
C PRO A 287 -12.31 10.67 -3.92
N PRO A 288 -12.93 11.77 -3.45
CA PRO A 288 -12.23 12.90 -2.83
C PRO A 288 -11.81 12.61 -1.37
N ARG A 289 -11.25 11.41 -1.14
CA ARG A 289 -10.88 10.92 0.19
C ARG A 289 -9.78 11.79 0.80
N TRP A 290 -8.74 12.06 0.04
CA TRP A 290 -7.56 12.77 0.54
C TRP A 290 -7.82 14.27 0.77
N GLU A 291 -8.75 14.89 0.04
CA GLU A 291 -9.21 16.25 0.31
C GLU A 291 -9.92 16.34 1.66
N ARG A 292 -10.74 15.35 2.00
CA ARG A 292 -11.33 15.23 3.35
C ARG A 292 -10.25 15.03 4.41
N GLU A 293 -9.24 14.18 4.15
CA GLU A 293 -8.13 14.00 5.07
C GLU A 293 -7.31 15.29 5.26
N ALA A 294 -7.04 16.04 4.19
CA ALA A 294 -6.37 17.33 4.26
C ALA A 294 -7.20 18.36 5.04
N LEU A 295 -8.52 18.38 4.86
CA LEU A 295 -9.43 19.22 5.63
C LEU A 295 -9.31 18.95 7.13
N PHE A 296 -9.40 17.68 7.56
CA PHE A 296 -9.30 17.31 8.97
C PHE A 296 -7.90 17.64 9.53
N TRP A 297 -6.86 17.48 8.73
CA TRP A 297 -5.51 17.87 9.12
C TRP A 297 -5.39 19.39 9.39
N PHE A 298 -5.99 20.23 8.53
CA PHE A 298 -6.01 21.68 8.74
C PHE A 298 -6.86 22.07 9.95
N ASP A 299 -8.01 21.45 10.13
CA ASP A 299 -8.93 21.70 11.25
C ASP A 299 -8.24 21.42 12.60
N GLN A 300 -7.59 20.26 12.72
CA GLN A 300 -6.88 19.86 13.95
C GLN A 300 -5.69 20.78 14.28
N ARG A 301 -5.20 21.57 13.32
CA ARG A 301 -4.15 22.58 13.52
C ARG A 301 -4.69 24.02 13.61
N GLY A 302 -6.01 24.21 13.58
CA GLY A 302 -6.62 25.54 13.60
C GLY A 302 -6.28 26.39 12.37
N MET A 303 -5.90 25.77 11.25
CA MET A 303 -5.45 26.47 10.04
C MET A 303 -6.64 26.92 9.17
N SER A 304 -7.43 27.85 9.69
CA SER A 304 -8.66 28.34 9.04
C SER A 304 -8.42 28.94 7.64
N THR A 305 -7.26 29.57 7.42
CA THR A 305 -6.87 30.07 6.09
C THR A 305 -6.63 28.94 5.10
N ALA A 306 -6.05 27.82 5.54
CA ALA A 306 -5.83 26.65 4.70
C ALA A 306 -7.14 25.93 4.37
N VAL A 307 -8.07 25.84 5.33
CA VAL A 307 -9.44 25.34 5.09
C VAL A 307 -10.13 26.16 4.00
N ARG A 308 -10.07 27.50 4.10
CA ARG A 308 -10.67 28.40 3.11
C ARG A 308 -10.07 28.19 1.72
N LYS A 309 -8.74 28.12 1.63
CA LYS A 309 -8.00 27.88 0.39
C LYS A 309 -8.35 26.54 -0.25
N LEU A 310 -8.39 25.46 0.54
CA LEU A 310 -8.76 24.12 0.08
C LEU A 310 -10.14 24.12 -0.57
N ARG A 311 -11.10 24.84 0.04
CA ARG A 311 -12.49 24.88 -0.42
C ARG A 311 -12.73 25.84 -1.58
N GLN A 312 -12.00 26.95 -1.65
CA GLN A 312 -11.98 27.80 -2.84
C GLN A 312 -11.46 27.05 -4.07
N TRP A 313 -10.46 26.17 -3.88
CA TRP A 313 -9.90 25.36 -4.94
C TRP A 313 -10.80 24.19 -5.36
N ASN A 314 -11.43 23.49 -4.42
CA ASN A 314 -12.29 22.34 -4.69
C ASN A 314 -13.67 22.49 -4.01
N PRO A 315 -14.57 23.31 -4.60
CA PRO A 315 -15.90 23.53 -4.06
C PRO A 315 -16.83 22.32 -4.23
N SER A 316 -16.53 21.43 -5.19
CA SER A 316 -17.39 20.32 -5.59
C SER A 316 -17.29 19.08 -4.70
N THR A 317 -16.40 19.05 -3.70
CA THR A 317 -16.28 17.91 -2.78
C THR A 317 -17.43 17.92 -1.76
N PRO A 318 -18.44 17.03 -1.88
CA PRO A 318 -19.54 16.99 -0.94
C PRO A 318 -19.04 16.53 0.43
N LEU A 319 -19.48 17.26 1.46
CA LEU A 319 -19.29 16.89 2.85
C LEU A 319 -20.55 16.22 3.36
N SER A 320 -20.38 15.03 3.95
CA SER A 320 -21.46 14.38 4.69
C SER A 320 -21.65 15.05 6.06
N LEU A 321 -22.80 14.82 6.71
CA LEU A 321 -23.05 15.22 8.09
C LEU A 321 -22.07 14.55 9.05
N ARG A 322 -21.58 13.34 8.72
CA ARG A 322 -20.50 12.67 9.45
C ARG A 322 -19.21 13.48 9.39
N ASP A 323 -18.82 13.94 8.20
CA ASP A 323 -17.60 14.76 8.04
C ASP A 323 -17.72 16.09 8.80
N ILE A 324 -18.90 16.72 8.74
CA ILE A 324 -19.18 17.97 9.45
C ILE A 324 -19.13 17.75 10.97
N ALA A 325 -19.65 16.63 11.47
CA ALA A 325 -19.62 16.30 12.90
C ALA A 325 -18.20 16.18 13.47
N GLN A 326 -17.23 15.83 12.63
CA GLN A 326 -15.81 15.72 13.00
C GLN A 326 -15.08 17.05 12.99
N CYS A 327 -15.60 18.05 12.29
CA CYS A 327 -14.99 19.37 12.22
C CYS A 327 -15.19 20.17 13.52
N SER A 328 -14.25 21.07 13.82
CA SER A 328 -14.43 22.08 14.85
C SER A 328 -15.49 23.11 14.46
N VAL A 329 -16.10 23.77 15.46
CA VAL A 329 -17.08 24.86 15.24
C VAL A 329 -16.50 25.98 14.38
N HIS A 330 -15.22 26.30 14.56
CA HIS A 330 -14.54 27.31 13.74
C HIS A 330 -14.46 26.89 12.27
N THR A 331 -14.12 25.63 11.99
CA THR A 331 -14.07 25.11 10.61
C THR A 331 -15.46 25.07 9.99
N ILE A 332 -16.48 24.62 10.72
CA ILE A 332 -17.88 24.66 10.23
C ILE A 332 -18.29 26.10 9.89
N LYS A 333 -17.92 27.09 10.71
CA LYS A 333 -18.21 28.51 10.43
C LYS A 333 -17.57 29.00 9.13
N GLU A 334 -16.33 28.59 8.85
CA GLU A 334 -15.69 28.93 7.57
C GLU A 334 -16.33 28.17 6.40
N LEU A 335 -16.70 26.89 6.58
CA LEU A 335 -17.41 26.10 5.57
C LEU A 335 -18.79 26.69 5.24
N GLN A 336 -19.49 27.22 6.24
CA GLN A 336 -20.78 27.90 6.08
C GLN A 336 -20.64 29.17 5.24
N LYS A 337 -19.63 30.00 5.50
CA LYS A 337 -19.35 31.22 4.71
C LYS A 337 -19.07 30.91 3.24
N LEU A 338 -18.56 29.72 2.95
CA LEU A 338 -18.26 29.25 1.61
C LEU A 338 -19.43 28.52 0.94
N GLY A 339 -20.57 28.38 1.63
CA GLY A 339 -21.76 27.70 1.10
C GLY A 339 -21.60 26.19 0.90
N VAL A 340 -20.67 25.56 1.62
CA VAL A 340 -20.36 24.12 1.47
C VAL A 340 -21.18 23.24 2.42
N VAL A 341 -21.65 23.81 3.53
CA VAL A 341 -22.56 23.11 4.45
C VAL A 341 -23.91 22.94 3.74
N PRO A 342 -24.48 21.72 3.66
CA PRO A 342 -25.76 21.50 3.00
C PRO A 342 -26.86 22.38 3.60
N GLU A 343 -27.67 23.03 2.76
CA GLU A 343 -28.71 23.97 3.22
C GLU A 343 -29.71 23.32 4.19
N HIS A 344 -30.03 22.03 3.96
CA HIS A 344 -30.94 21.23 4.79
C HIS A 344 -30.25 20.48 5.94
N ALA A 345 -28.95 20.70 6.17
CA ALA A 345 -28.18 19.96 7.18
C ALA A 345 -28.80 20.12 8.58
N LEU A 346 -29.07 21.35 9.01
CA LEU A 346 -29.61 21.61 10.34
C LEU A 346 -31.00 21.00 10.52
N GLU A 347 -31.89 21.15 9.54
CA GLU A 347 -33.24 20.55 9.52
C GLU A 347 -33.19 19.03 9.65
N THR A 348 -32.32 18.39 8.85
CA THR A 348 -32.18 16.94 8.85
C THR A 348 -31.64 16.46 10.20
N VAL A 349 -30.64 17.13 10.75
CA VAL A 349 -30.01 16.79 12.03
C VAL A 349 -31.01 16.86 13.20
N VAL A 350 -31.88 17.87 13.24
CA VAL A 350 -32.85 18.02 14.33
C VAL A 350 -34.00 17.03 14.23
N HIS A 351 -34.45 16.67 13.03
CA HIS A 351 -35.45 15.60 12.86
C HIS A 351 -34.91 14.22 13.27
N HIS A 352 -33.61 13.99 13.11
CA HIS A 352 -32.96 12.75 13.54
C HIS A 352 -32.51 12.77 15.01
N GLY A 353 -32.78 13.83 15.76
CA GLY A 353 -32.48 13.88 17.19
C GLY A 353 -30.99 14.02 17.54
N ASN A 354 -30.16 14.51 16.61
CA ASN A 354 -28.72 14.68 16.86
C ASN A 354 -28.42 16.10 17.35
N LEU A 355 -28.71 16.33 18.64
CA LEU A 355 -28.47 17.62 19.31
C LEU A 355 -26.99 18.02 19.26
N ALA A 356 -26.05 17.09 19.45
CA ALA A 356 -24.62 17.40 19.49
C ALA A 356 -24.13 18.06 18.19
N LEU A 357 -24.56 17.54 17.04
CA LEU A 357 -24.27 18.15 15.74
C LEU A 357 -25.07 19.46 15.54
N ALA A 358 -26.33 19.51 15.97
CA ALA A 358 -27.14 20.73 15.89
C ALA A 358 -26.48 21.89 16.66
N GLN A 359 -26.00 21.65 17.87
CA GLN A 359 -25.26 22.63 18.69
C GLN A 359 -24.03 23.15 17.96
N LYS A 360 -23.23 22.26 17.33
CA LYS A 360 -22.07 22.67 16.54
C LYS A 360 -22.45 23.56 15.35
N LEU A 361 -23.53 23.21 14.62
CA LEU A 361 -24.02 23.99 13.48
C LEU A 361 -24.54 25.38 13.91
N VAL A 362 -25.34 25.43 14.99
CA VAL A 362 -25.87 26.69 15.53
C VAL A 362 -24.73 27.58 16.04
N ALA A 363 -23.77 27.02 16.80
CA ALA A 363 -22.60 27.75 17.27
C ALA A 363 -21.70 28.25 16.12
N ALA A 364 -21.70 27.55 14.97
CA ALA A 364 -20.99 27.97 13.76
C ALA A 364 -21.70 29.10 12.99
N GLY A 365 -22.93 29.46 13.39
CA GLY A 365 -23.70 30.54 12.80
C GLY A 365 -24.64 30.12 11.66
N VAL A 366 -25.04 28.84 11.59
CA VAL A 366 -26.11 28.40 10.67
C VAL A 366 -27.43 29.06 11.10
N PRO A 367 -28.18 29.69 10.19
CA PRO A 367 -29.38 30.44 10.54
C PRO A 367 -30.50 29.54 11.09
N THR A 368 -31.01 29.88 12.27
CA THR A 368 -32.07 29.14 12.97
C THR A 368 -33.46 29.74 12.81
N ALA A 369 -33.56 31.06 12.64
CA ALA A 369 -34.85 31.78 12.62
C ALA A 369 -35.80 31.31 11.50
N ALA A 370 -35.31 31.27 10.25
CA ALA A 370 -36.11 30.81 9.11
C ALA A 370 -36.54 29.34 9.23
N LEU A 371 -35.67 28.50 9.84
CA LEU A 371 -36.00 27.10 10.10
C LEU A 371 -37.07 26.96 11.19
N LEU A 372 -36.96 27.72 12.28
CA LEU A 372 -37.96 27.77 13.34
C LEU A 372 -39.32 28.21 12.83
N GLU A 373 -39.37 29.27 12.02
CA GLU A 373 -40.61 29.76 11.42
C GLU A 373 -41.26 28.69 10.54
N ARG A 374 -40.47 28.04 9.68
CA ARG A 374 -40.95 26.98 8.78
C ARG A 374 -41.47 25.75 9.52
N LEU A 375 -40.80 25.32 10.59
CA LEU A 375 -41.22 24.14 11.37
C LEU A 375 -42.51 24.40 12.18
N GLN A 376 -42.67 25.62 12.69
CA GLN A 376 -43.85 26.04 13.46
C GLN A 376 -45.09 26.24 12.57
N ASN A 377 -44.89 26.78 11.37
CA ASN A 377 -45.97 27.09 10.42
C ASN A 377 -46.36 25.91 9.51
N ASP A 378 -45.79 24.72 9.72
CA ASP A 378 -46.10 23.54 8.91
C ASP A 378 -47.55 23.07 9.17
N SER A 379 -48.36 23.08 8.11
CA SER A 379 -49.78 22.77 8.19
C SER A 379 -50.06 21.27 8.24
N ASP A 380 -49.09 20.41 7.90
CA ASP A 380 -49.22 18.95 7.84
C ASP A 380 -49.41 18.34 9.25
N PRO A 381 -50.60 17.80 9.59
CA PRO A 381 -50.87 17.23 10.90
C PRO A 381 -50.00 16.00 11.22
N ALA A 382 -49.51 15.27 10.20
CA ALA A 382 -48.62 14.12 10.41
C ALA A 382 -47.22 14.55 10.87
N ARG A 383 -46.78 15.76 10.50
CA ARG A 383 -45.46 16.30 10.86
C ARG A 383 -45.46 17.13 12.13
N ARG A 384 -46.61 17.66 12.57
CA ARG A 384 -46.72 18.53 13.76
C ARG A 384 -45.99 18.00 15.00
N LEU A 385 -46.14 16.71 15.32
CA LEU A 385 -45.47 16.12 16.48
C LEU A 385 -43.94 16.07 16.31
N SER A 386 -43.47 15.69 15.11
CA SER A 386 -42.05 15.64 14.77
C SER A 386 -41.44 17.03 14.75
N ASN A 387 -42.13 18.01 14.15
CA ASN A 387 -41.72 19.40 14.11
C ASN A 387 -41.67 20.02 15.51
N ALA A 388 -42.63 19.71 16.38
CA ALA A 388 -42.60 20.15 17.77
C ALA A 388 -41.36 19.62 18.52
N LYS A 389 -40.97 18.35 18.31
CA LYS A 389 -39.72 17.80 18.86
C LYS A 389 -38.49 18.49 18.27
N ALA A 390 -38.46 18.70 16.96
CA ALA A 390 -37.37 19.38 16.26
C ALA A 390 -37.20 20.85 16.71
N VAL A 391 -38.29 21.58 16.92
CA VAL A 391 -38.30 22.96 17.46
C VAL A 391 -37.69 22.99 18.86
N ARG A 392 -38.07 22.06 19.74
CA ARG A 392 -37.47 21.97 21.08
C ARG A 392 -35.97 21.67 21.02
N LEU A 393 -35.55 20.75 20.15
CA LEU A 393 -34.13 20.45 19.93
C LEU A 393 -33.36 21.64 19.36
N LEU A 394 -33.95 22.44 18.47
CA LEU A 394 -33.34 23.69 17.97
C LEU A 394 -33.11 24.70 19.09
N VAL A 395 -34.08 24.86 19.99
CA VAL A 395 -33.95 25.73 21.16
C VAL A 395 -32.83 25.23 22.08
N LEU A 396 -32.78 23.91 22.35
CA LEU A 396 -31.69 23.29 23.11
C LEU A 396 -30.32 23.38 22.41
N ALA A 397 -30.31 23.52 21.09
CA ALA A 397 -29.10 23.75 20.30
C ALA A 397 -28.59 25.20 20.37
N GLY A 398 -29.37 26.12 20.95
CA GLY A 398 -29.02 27.54 21.11
C GLY A 398 -29.81 28.50 20.23
N ALA A 399 -30.91 28.07 19.59
CA ALA A 399 -31.81 28.99 18.89
C ALA A 399 -32.58 29.88 19.89
N ASP A 400 -32.95 31.09 19.45
CA ASP A 400 -33.63 32.07 20.32
C ASP A 400 -35.04 31.58 20.72
N PRO A 401 -35.28 31.29 22.01
CA PRO A 401 -36.59 30.82 22.49
C PRO A 401 -37.69 31.89 22.39
N ASN A 402 -37.33 33.16 22.17
CA ASN A 402 -38.31 34.23 22.01
C ASN A 402 -39.06 34.16 20.68
N LEU A 403 -38.51 33.46 19.68
CA LEU A 403 -39.11 33.23 18.36
C LEU A 403 -40.13 32.08 18.34
N LEU A 404 -40.38 31.46 19.50
CA LEU A 404 -41.40 30.44 19.66
C LEU A 404 -42.80 31.06 19.73
N ASP A 405 -43.76 30.43 19.04
CA ASP A 405 -45.19 30.65 19.26
C ASP A 405 -45.61 30.21 20.69
N ASP A 406 -46.81 30.63 21.10
CA ASP A 406 -47.29 30.38 22.47
C ASP A 406 -47.48 28.88 22.77
N ASP A 407 -47.90 28.09 21.78
CA ASP A 407 -48.15 26.66 21.91
C ASP A 407 -46.85 25.87 22.12
N GLN A 408 -45.83 26.10 21.29
CA GLN A 408 -44.50 25.49 21.42
C GLN A 408 -43.82 25.95 22.70
N ARG A 409 -43.93 27.23 23.06
CA ARG A 409 -43.38 27.77 24.31
C ARG A 409 -44.02 27.12 25.53
N GLN A 410 -45.33 26.90 25.54
CA GLN A 410 -46.01 26.18 26.61
C GLN A 410 -45.59 24.70 26.65
N GLY A 411 -45.49 24.06 25.49
CA GLY A 411 -45.01 22.68 25.37
C GLY A 411 -43.59 22.48 25.91
N PHE A 412 -42.69 23.42 25.62
CA PHE A 412 -41.32 23.42 26.12
C PHE A 412 -41.26 23.60 27.64
N ARG A 413 -42.04 24.54 28.21
CA ARG A 413 -42.14 24.72 29.67
C ARG A 413 -42.65 23.47 30.39
N LYS A 414 -43.64 22.78 29.83
CA LYS A 414 -44.16 21.50 30.37
C LYS A 414 -43.08 20.42 30.37
N LEU A 415 -42.20 20.38 29.37
CA LEU A 415 -41.08 19.45 29.33
C LEU A 415 -40.05 19.78 30.41
N ILE A 416 -39.68 21.06 30.59
CA ILE A 416 -38.79 21.51 31.68
C ILE A 416 -39.32 21.07 33.04
N GLN A 417 -40.60 21.29 33.31
CA GLN A 417 -41.20 20.92 34.59
C GLN A 417 -41.21 19.41 34.82
N ARG A 418 -41.43 18.60 33.78
CA ARG A 418 -41.37 17.13 33.89
C ARG A 418 -39.97 16.63 34.19
N VAL A 419 -38.95 17.21 33.55
CA VAL A 419 -37.55 16.84 33.74
C VAL A 419 -37.07 17.23 35.14
N SER A 420 -37.38 18.44 35.61
CA SER A 420 -36.94 18.95 36.92
C SER A 420 -37.53 18.22 38.12
N GLN A 421 -38.63 17.50 37.94
CA GLN A 421 -39.25 16.66 38.99
C GLN A 421 -38.60 15.28 39.15
N SER A 422 -37.67 14.90 38.26
CA SER A 422 -36.99 13.61 38.30
C SER A 422 -35.83 13.64 39.30
N SER A 423 -35.59 12.57 40.06
CA SER A 423 -34.44 12.48 40.97
C SER A 423 -33.84 11.07 41.06
N GLY A 424 -32.52 11.01 41.24
CA GLY A 424 -31.77 9.77 41.48
C GLY A 424 -31.94 8.72 40.38
N ASP A 425 -32.14 7.45 40.78
CA ASP A 425 -32.27 6.31 39.86
C ASP A 425 -33.47 6.40 38.91
N ASP A 426 -34.46 7.26 39.19
CA ASP A 426 -35.55 7.53 38.25
C ASP A 426 -35.04 8.18 36.95
N ILE A 427 -33.97 8.98 37.03
CA ILE A 427 -33.33 9.62 35.87
C ILE A 427 -32.75 8.56 34.93
N VAL A 428 -32.09 7.54 35.46
CA VAL A 428 -31.51 6.45 34.64
C VAL A 428 -32.62 5.69 33.91
N ARG A 429 -33.72 5.35 34.59
CA ARG A 429 -34.86 4.67 33.95
C ARG A 429 -35.53 5.56 32.89
N ARG A 430 -35.73 6.84 33.18
CA ARG A 430 -36.29 7.80 32.22
C ARG A 430 -35.39 7.96 31.00
N MET A 431 -34.07 8.06 31.17
CA MET A 431 -33.12 8.11 30.07
C MET A 431 -33.22 6.87 29.17
N ILE A 432 -33.30 5.68 29.77
CA ILE A 432 -33.47 4.41 29.03
C ILE A 432 -34.81 4.39 28.27
N ASN A 433 -35.91 4.78 28.91
CA ASN A 433 -37.23 4.83 28.28
C ASN A 433 -37.28 5.86 27.15
N ALA A 434 -36.77 7.08 27.39
CA ALA A 434 -36.71 8.13 26.38
C ALA A 434 -35.84 7.73 25.18
N ALA A 435 -34.72 7.02 25.41
CA ALA A 435 -33.92 6.47 24.33
C ALA A 435 -34.67 5.37 23.55
N ASN A 436 -35.42 4.50 24.23
CA ASN A 436 -36.22 3.46 23.58
C ASN A 436 -37.39 4.00 22.73
N GLU A 437 -38.01 5.09 23.19
CA GLU A 437 -39.13 5.75 22.51
C GLU A 437 -38.66 6.78 21.46
N SER A 438 -37.35 6.91 21.25
CA SER A 438 -36.75 7.94 20.40
C SER A 438 -37.21 9.36 20.77
N ALA A 439 -37.41 9.63 22.05
CA ALA A 439 -37.76 10.94 22.61
C ALA A 439 -36.50 11.78 22.83
N ALA A 440 -35.87 12.19 21.72
CA ALA A 440 -34.59 12.90 21.73
C ALA A 440 -34.64 14.26 22.45
N ASP A 441 -35.78 14.96 22.46
CA ASP A 441 -35.97 16.23 23.17
C ASP A 441 -35.93 16.05 24.69
N GLU A 442 -36.65 15.06 25.22
CA GLU A 442 -36.62 14.72 26.65
C GLU A 442 -35.25 14.19 27.08
N LEU A 443 -34.67 13.29 26.29
CA LEU A 443 -33.34 12.73 26.55
C LEU A 443 -32.27 13.83 26.58
N SER A 444 -32.29 14.74 25.61
CA SER A 444 -31.38 15.88 25.53
C SER A 444 -31.48 16.77 26.77
N MET A 445 -32.69 17.07 27.24
CA MET A 445 -32.86 17.88 28.45
C MET A 445 -32.37 17.20 29.72
N LEU A 446 -32.55 15.88 29.84
CA LEU A 446 -32.03 15.12 30.97
C LEU A 446 -30.49 15.13 30.99
N ILE A 447 -29.85 15.04 29.83
CA ILE A 447 -28.38 15.02 29.70
C ILE A 447 -27.76 16.41 29.87
N HIS A 448 -28.48 17.48 29.51
CA HIS A 448 -27.97 18.85 29.53
C HIS A 448 -27.56 19.33 30.94
N ASP A 449 -28.09 18.73 32.01
CA ASP A 449 -27.61 18.97 33.37
C ASP A 449 -26.30 18.18 33.62
N PRO A 450 -25.17 18.87 33.89
CA PRO A 450 -23.88 18.21 34.14
C PRO A 450 -23.89 17.21 35.30
N LYS A 451 -24.81 17.35 36.26
CA LYS A 451 -24.96 16.40 37.37
C LYS A 451 -25.41 15.02 36.90
N ASN A 452 -26.03 14.95 35.73
CA ASN A 452 -26.60 13.73 35.16
C ASN A 452 -25.62 12.97 34.26
N THR A 453 -24.42 13.51 33.97
CA THR A 453 -23.44 12.84 33.10
C THR A 453 -23.07 11.44 33.57
N GLY A 454 -22.83 11.24 34.87
CA GLY A 454 -22.53 9.91 35.43
C GLY A 454 -23.71 8.94 35.31
N MET A 455 -24.95 9.45 35.44
CA MET A 455 -26.17 8.65 35.25
C MET A 455 -26.39 8.29 33.78
N ALA A 456 -26.08 9.20 32.85
CA ALA A 456 -26.14 8.96 31.42
C ALA A 456 -25.14 7.86 30.98
N VAL A 457 -23.91 7.88 31.51
CA VAL A 457 -22.92 6.82 31.24
C VAL A 457 -23.40 5.46 31.79
N ARG A 458 -24.04 5.43 32.96
CA ARG A 458 -24.63 4.19 33.52
C ARG A 458 -25.81 3.69 32.68
N ALA A 459 -26.69 4.58 32.23
CA ALA A 459 -27.80 4.25 31.32
C ALA A 459 -27.27 3.68 29.99
N LEU A 460 -26.21 4.29 29.45
CA LEU A 460 -25.53 3.87 28.24
C LEU A 460 -24.99 2.45 28.38
N LYS A 461 -24.23 2.18 29.46
CA LYS A 461 -23.70 0.84 29.76
C LYS A 461 -24.82 -0.19 29.80
N THR A 462 -25.91 0.12 30.52
CA THR A 462 -27.06 -0.79 30.65
C THR A 462 -27.68 -1.12 29.28
N LEU A 463 -27.84 -0.13 28.40
CA LEU A 463 -28.37 -0.36 27.05
C LEU A 463 -27.42 -1.19 26.17
N VAL A 464 -26.11 -1.02 26.33
CA VAL A 464 -25.11 -1.83 25.62
C VAL A 464 -25.10 -3.26 26.14
N ASP A 465 -25.16 -3.47 27.45
CA ASP A 465 -25.23 -4.79 28.08
C ASP A 465 -26.50 -5.55 27.66
N LEU A 466 -27.56 -4.84 27.31
CA LEU A 466 -28.79 -5.39 26.71
C LEU A 466 -28.69 -5.62 25.18
N GLU A 467 -27.50 -5.53 24.60
CA GLU A 467 -27.23 -5.68 23.15
C GLU A 467 -27.95 -4.64 22.27
N ARG A 468 -28.19 -3.43 22.80
CA ARG A 468 -28.86 -2.33 22.07
C ARG A 468 -27.95 -1.10 21.88
N PRO A 469 -26.78 -1.25 21.23
CA PRO A 469 -25.81 -0.15 21.08
C PRO A 469 -26.35 1.02 20.24
N ARG A 470 -27.29 0.78 19.33
CA ARG A 470 -27.95 1.86 18.56
C ARG A 470 -28.83 2.76 19.42
N VAL A 471 -29.52 2.18 20.40
CA VAL A 471 -30.32 2.95 21.36
C VAL A 471 -29.38 3.69 22.32
N ALA A 472 -28.30 3.04 22.74
CA ALA A 472 -27.25 3.65 23.55
C ALA A 472 -26.58 4.85 22.86
N ALA A 473 -26.39 4.78 21.53
CA ALA A 473 -25.84 5.87 20.72
C ALA A 473 -26.67 7.17 20.81
N MET A 474 -27.98 7.07 21.09
CA MET A 474 -28.84 8.26 21.26
C MET A 474 -28.42 9.13 22.43
N LEU A 475 -27.85 8.56 23.49
CA LEU A 475 -27.33 9.33 24.62
C LEU A 475 -26.18 10.24 24.14
N ILE A 476 -25.31 9.74 23.27
CA ILE A 476 -24.20 10.50 22.68
C ILE A 476 -24.74 11.57 21.73
N THR A 477 -25.65 11.22 20.81
CA THR A 477 -26.19 12.20 19.86
C THR A 477 -27.05 13.27 20.53
N CYS A 478 -27.65 12.98 21.69
CA CYS A 478 -28.43 13.92 22.49
C CYS A 478 -27.59 14.76 23.47
N GLY A 479 -26.26 14.72 23.39
CA GLY A 479 -25.38 15.68 24.08
C GLY A 479 -24.45 15.09 25.15
N LEU A 480 -24.39 13.76 25.32
CA LEU A 480 -23.34 13.16 26.15
C LEU A 480 -22.00 13.27 25.42
N ASP A 481 -21.05 14.04 25.98
CA ASP A 481 -19.69 14.09 25.46
C ASP A 481 -18.98 12.76 25.74
N ALA A 482 -18.96 11.89 24.73
CA ALA A 482 -18.37 10.56 24.84
C ALA A 482 -16.85 10.60 25.04
N ALA A 483 -16.16 11.64 24.57
CA ALA A 483 -14.70 11.76 24.70
C ALA A 483 -14.33 12.12 26.14
N ASP A 484 -14.98 13.13 26.71
CA ASP A 484 -14.76 13.54 28.10
C ASP A 484 -15.24 12.46 29.08
N ALA A 485 -16.37 11.79 28.79
CA ALA A 485 -16.83 10.66 29.58
C ALA A 485 -15.84 9.48 29.53
N LEU A 486 -15.24 9.20 28.38
CA LEU A 486 -14.22 8.15 28.25
C LEU A 486 -12.94 8.51 29.02
N ILE A 487 -12.50 9.76 28.95
CA ILE A 487 -11.35 10.25 29.74
C ILE A 487 -11.66 10.14 31.23
N ALA A 488 -12.83 10.58 31.68
CA ALA A 488 -13.23 10.52 33.07
C ALA A 488 -13.29 9.08 33.61
N THR A 489 -13.83 8.14 32.85
CA THR A 489 -13.91 6.72 33.24
C THR A 489 -12.55 6.03 33.35
N VAL A 490 -11.55 6.47 32.58
CA VAL A 490 -10.19 5.89 32.59
C VAL A 490 -9.24 6.61 33.56
N SER A 491 -9.51 7.88 33.87
CA SER A 491 -8.64 8.71 34.73
C SER A 491 -8.60 8.26 36.19
N VAL A 492 -9.65 7.58 36.67
CA VAL A 492 -9.77 7.09 38.05
C VAL A 492 -8.67 6.04 38.36
N ALA A 493 -8.37 5.85 39.65
CA ALA A 493 -7.41 4.87 40.14
C ALA A 493 -7.76 3.43 39.69
N GLU A 494 -9.06 3.09 39.73
CA GLU A 494 -9.62 1.84 39.22
C GLU A 494 -10.58 2.13 38.05
N PRO A 495 -10.12 2.02 36.79
CA PRO A 495 -10.96 2.26 35.62
C PRO A 495 -12.08 1.21 35.46
N ASP A 496 -13.31 1.65 35.15
CA ASP A 496 -14.39 0.76 34.70
C ASP A 496 -14.25 0.51 33.18
N TRP A 497 -13.50 -0.52 32.82
CA TRP A 497 -13.30 -0.92 31.42
C TRP A 497 -14.59 -1.34 30.71
N GLY A 498 -15.60 -1.80 31.45
CA GLY A 498 -16.91 -2.15 30.89
C GLY A 498 -17.65 -0.90 30.40
N GLN A 499 -17.68 0.17 31.22
CA GLN A 499 -18.23 1.46 30.81
C GLN A 499 -17.46 2.06 29.62
N ALA A 500 -16.13 2.02 29.66
CA ALA A 500 -15.30 2.53 28.58
C ALA A 500 -15.58 1.81 27.24
N LYS A 501 -15.69 0.47 27.26
CA LYS A 501 -16.06 -0.32 26.08
C LYS A 501 -17.49 -0.04 25.62
N GLY A 502 -18.43 0.16 26.55
CA GLY A 502 -19.80 0.56 26.24
C GLY A 502 -19.88 1.88 25.49
N LEU A 503 -19.12 2.90 25.93
CA LEU A 503 -19.01 4.19 25.26
C LEU A 503 -18.49 4.06 23.83
N ILE A 504 -17.46 3.23 23.62
CA ILE A 504 -16.89 2.95 22.31
C ILE A 504 -17.95 2.30 21.39
N GLN A 505 -18.61 1.24 21.86
CA GLN A 505 -19.62 0.52 21.07
C GLN A 505 -20.82 1.41 20.72
N ALA A 506 -21.28 2.25 21.65
CA ALA A 506 -22.34 3.22 21.38
C ALA A 506 -21.89 4.28 20.36
N SER A 507 -20.65 4.77 20.44
CA SER A 507 -20.11 5.73 19.48
C SER A 507 -19.98 5.15 18.06
N GLU A 508 -19.59 3.87 17.93
CA GLU A 508 -19.49 3.18 16.64
C GLU A 508 -20.85 2.87 16.01
N ALA A 509 -21.91 2.83 16.83
CA ALA A 509 -23.28 2.60 16.40
C ALA A 509 -24.00 3.86 15.90
N ILE A 510 -23.39 5.05 16.02
CA ILE A 510 -23.93 6.30 15.45
C ILE A 510 -24.06 6.15 13.93
N ARG A 511 -25.17 6.61 13.38
CA ARG A 511 -25.46 6.64 11.94
C ARG A 511 -25.94 8.03 11.56
N TYR A 512 -25.49 8.51 10.41
CA TYR A 512 -25.94 9.77 9.85
C TYR A 512 -26.89 9.51 8.66
N PRO A 513 -27.92 10.33 8.48
CA PRO A 513 -28.99 10.06 7.51
C PRO A 513 -28.56 10.18 6.04
N ASP A 514 -27.42 10.83 5.78
CA ASP A 514 -26.82 10.98 4.47
C ASP A 514 -25.68 9.98 4.20
N GLU A 515 -25.43 9.04 5.13
CA GLU A 515 -24.46 7.97 4.92
C GLU A 515 -25.01 6.93 3.93
N SER A 516 -24.31 6.74 2.82
CA SER A 516 -24.52 5.55 1.98
C SER A 516 -23.74 4.35 2.53
N GLU A 517 -24.21 3.11 2.28
CA GLU A 517 -23.43 1.90 2.61
C GLU A 517 -22.05 1.90 1.92
N THR A 518 -21.95 2.55 0.76
CA THR A 518 -20.70 2.75 0.01
C THR A 518 -19.72 3.72 0.69
N ASP A 519 -20.21 4.72 1.43
CA ASP A 519 -19.35 5.63 2.21
C ASP A 519 -18.71 4.90 3.39
N LEU A 520 -19.41 3.94 4.00
CA LEU A 520 -18.88 3.13 5.10
C LEU A 520 -17.75 2.20 4.67
N LEU A 521 -17.75 1.74 3.40
CA LEU A 521 -16.74 0.84 2.84
C LEU A 521 -15.47 1.57 2.34
N THR A 522 -15.57 2.88 2.06
CA THR A 522 -14.44 3.69 1.57
C THR A 522 -13.73 4.47 2.68
N TYR A 523 -14.33 4.50 3.86
CA TYR A 523 -13.82 5.14 5.06
C TYR A 523 -12.90 4.20 5.84
N ASP A 524 -11.94 4.74 6.61
CA ASP A 524 -11.15 3.96 7.57
C ASP A 524 -11.89 3.98 8.92
N PRO A 525 -12.82 3.03 9.22
CA PRO A 525 -13.70 3.13 10.38
C PRO A 525 -12.92 3.17 11.70
N GLU A 526 -11.84 2.40 11.81
CA GLU A 526 -11.02 2.38 13.01
C GLU A 526 -10.23 3.68 13.23
N ARG A 527 -9.83 4.40 12.16
CA ARG A 527 -9.03 5.64 12.26
C ARG A 527 -9.71 6.69 13.12
N HIS A 528 -11.02 6.84 12.91
CA HIS A 528 -11.84 7.84 13.56
C HIS A 528 -12.72 7.25 14.67
N SER A 529 -12.40 6.05 15.14
CA SER A 529 -13.04 5.49 16.33
C SER A 529 -12.75 6.36 17.57
N LEU A 530 -13.69 6.41 18.50
CA LEU A 530 -13.64 7.27 19.69
C LEU A 530 -12.33 7.08 20.47
N GLN A 531 -11.94 5.83 20.72
CA GLN A 531 -10.73 5.45 21.44
C GLN A 531 -9.45 5.96 20.77
N ASN A 532 -9.37 5.95 19.43
CA ASN A 532 -8.20 6.41 18.71
C ASN A 532 -8.15 7.94 18.64
N GLN A 533 -9.30 8.60 18.48
CA GLN A 533 -9.39 10.06 18.56
C GLN A 533 -8.98 10.57 19.94
N VAL A 534 -9.50 9.96 21.01
CA VAL A 534 -9.18 10.32 22.40
C VAL A 534 -7.72 10.03 22.69
N LEU A 535 -7.20 8.83 22.39
CA LEU A 535 -5.79 8.50 22.58
C LEU A 535 -4.89 9.54 21.90
N PHE A 536 -5.18 9.86 20.64
CA PHE A 536 -4.36 10.83 19.92
C PHE A 536 -4.47 12.24 20.50
N ALA A 537 -5.66 12.68 20.92
CA ALA A 537 -5.84 13.95 21.61
C ALA A 537 -5.05 14.03 22.94
N LEU A 538 -4.98 12.93 23.70
CA LEU A 538 -4.17 12.85 24.92
C LEU A 538 -2.67 13.02 24.62
N THR A 539 -2.19 12.43 23.52
CA THR A 539 -0.79 12.57 23.08
C THR A 539 -0.45 13.97 22.55
N LEU A 540 -1.44 14.77 22.16
CA LEU A 540 -1.26 16.19 21.81
C LEU A 540 -1.23 17.09 23.04
N LYS A 541 -1.88 16.66 24.14
CA LYS A 541 -1.87 17.35 25.45
C LYS A 541 -0.74 16.88 26.37
N ASP A 542 0.18 16.05 25.88
CA ASP A 542 1.26 15.42 26.65
C ASP A 542 0.82 14.62 27.89
N GLN A 543 -0.42 14.09 27.87
CA GLN A 543 -0.97 13.27 28.95
C GLN A 543 -0.60 11.78 28.79
N TRP A 544 0.71 11.49 28.86
CA TRP A 544 1.28 10.18 28.56
C TRP A 544 0.87 9.09 29.55
N ASP A 545 0.71 9.41 30.84
CA ASP A 545 0.28 8.46 31.87
C ASP A 545 -1.13 7.92 31.58
N LEU A 546 -2.03 8.79 31.13
CA LEU A 546 -3.38 8.41 30.75
C LEU A 546 -3.38 7.65 29.42
N ALA A 547 -2.58 8.08 28.45
CA ALA A 547 -2.41 7.35 27.19
C ALA A 547 -1.90 5.91 27.39
N ALA A 548 -1.00 5.70 28.37
CA ALA A 548 -0.52 4.39 28.76
C ALA A 548 -1.60 3.50 29.40
N LYS A 549 -2.67 4.07 29.99
CA LYS A 549 -3.84 3.27 30.45
C LYS A 549 -4.70 2.78 29.27
N PHE A 550 -4.78 3.56 28.20
CA PHE A 550 -5.58 3.21 27.00
C PHE A 550 -4.96 2.02 26.24
N ILE A 551 -3.63 1.91 26.23
CA ILE A 551 -2.89 0.82 25.59
C ILE A 551 -2.50 -0.22 26.65
N PRO A 552 -2.87 -1.51 26.53
CA PRO A 552 -3.57 -2.17 25.43
C PRO A 552 -5.09 -2.31 25.64
N ASN A 553 -5.65 -1.78 26.72
CA ASN A 553 -7.00 -2.14 27.20
C ASN A 553 -8.15 -1.72 26.27
N LEU A 554 -8.03 -0.55 25.63
CA LEU A 554 -9.06 0.02 24.75
C LEU A 554 -8.62 0.06 23.28
N THR A 555 -7.33 0.17 23.03
CA THR A 555 -6.76 0.19 21.67
C THR A 555 -5.32 -0.32 21.69
N CYS A 556 -4.85 -0.79 20.54
CA CYS A 556 -3.45 -1.17 20.33
C CYS A 556 -2.56 0.00 19.88
N GLY A 557 -3.11 1.22 19.75
CA GLY A 557 -2.34 2.43 19.42
C GLY A 557 -1.80 2.51 17.98
N SER A 558 -2.10 1.51 17.13
CA SER A 558 -1.59 1.44 15.76
C SER A 558 -2.00 2.62 14.87
N TRP A 559 -3.23 3.11 15.04
CA TRP A 559 -3.72 4.30 14.32
C TRP A 559 -3.05 5.59 14.79
N ALA A 560 -2.82 5.75 16.11
CA ALA A 560 -2.10 6.91 16.64
C ALA A 560 -0.64 6.95 16.15
N LEU A 561 0.01 5.78 16.01
CA LEU A 561 1.31 5.66 15.37
C LEU A 561 1.27 6.07 13.89
N LEU A 562 0.28 5.57 13.13
CA LEU A 562 0.11 5.94 11.73
C LEU A 562 -0.15 7.45 11.55
N GLU A 563 -0.98 8.05 12.40
CA GLU A 563 -1.18 9.51 12.41
C GLU A 563 0.12 10.27 12.68
N SER A 564 0.93 9.77 13.61
CA SER A 564 2.25 10.36 13.89
C SER A 564 3.18 10.27 12.66
N ALA A 565 3.14 9.16 11.92
CA ALA A 565 3.87 8.97 10.67
C ALA A 565 3.40 9.90 9.53
N LEU A 566 2.09 10.13 9.42
CA LEU A 566 1.50 11.07 8.45
C LEU A 566 1.85 12.52 8.79
N ARG A 567 1.98 12.84 10.08
CA ARG A 567 2.34 14.18 10.57
C ARG A 567 3.84 14.44 10.63
N HIS A 568 4.67 13.46 10.26
CA HIS A 568 6.13 13.52 10.36
C HIS A 568 6.63 13.76 11.80
N ASP A 569 5.91 13.25 12.81
CA ASP A 569 6.27 13.41 14.22
C ASP A 569 6.91 12.12 14.77
N ALA A 570 8.22 12.01 14.55
CA ALA A 570 8.99 10.83 14.96
C ALA A 570 9.06 10.68 16.49
N GLU A 571 9.11 11.78 17.24
CA GLU A 571 9.23 11.76 18.70
C GLU A 571 7.95 11.24 19.35
N ARG A 572 6.77 11.70 18.90
CA ARG A 572 5.49 11.13 19.36
C ARG A 572 5.37 9.66 19.00
N ALA A 573 5.81 9.26 17.81
CA ALA A 573 5.77 7.86 17.39
C ALA A 573 6.66 6.96 18.26
N LYS A 574 7.87 7.42 18.64
CA LYS A 574 8.75 6.71 19.57
C LYS A 574 8.10 6.55 20.94
N ARG A 575 7.58 7.63 21.53
CA ARG A 575 6.89 7.56 22.84
C ARG A 575 5.66 6.66 22.82
N LEU A 576 4.86 6.71 21.75
CA LEU A 576 3.72 5.80 21.56
C LEU A 576 4.18 4.33 21.55
N HIS A 577 5.32 4.03 20.94
CA HIS A 577 5.87 2.69 20.96
C HIS A 577 6.39 2.27 22.34
N GLU A 578 7.03 3.18 23.07
CA GLU A 578 7.51 2.96 24.44
C GLU A 578 6.36 2.59 25.39
N ILE A 579 5.18 3.20 25.23
CA ILE A 579 3.97 2.85 25.99
C ILE A 579 3.22 1.61 25.45
N GLY A 580 3.79 0.90 24.47
CA GLY A 580 3.30 -0.39 23.99
C GLY A 580 2.44 -0.37 22.71
N ALA A 581 2.41 0.74 21.95
CA ALA A 581 1.67 0.79 20.69
C ALA A 581 2.23 -0.18 19.63
N ASP A 582 1.33 -0.84 18.90
CA ASP A 582 1.66 -1.87 17.91
C ASP A 582 2.05 -1.27 16.55
N ILE A 583 3.35 -1.09 16.35
CA ILE A 583 3.90 -0.57 15.09
C ILE A 583 3.75 -1.52 13.90
N CYS A 584 3.80 -2.84 14.12
CA CYS A 584 3.63 -3.80 13.04
C CYS A 584 2.21 -3.72 12.47
N ARG A 585 1.21 -3.61 13.35
CA ARG A 585 -0.18 -3.38 12.93
C ARG A 585 -0.34 -2.02 12.26
N ALA A 586 0.32 -0.96 12.75
CA ALA A 586 0.32 0.36 12.10
C ALA A 586 0.86 0.30 10.66
N PHE A 587 1.94 -0.47 10.45
CA PHE A 587 2.51 -0.72 9.13
C PHE A 587 1.56 -1.48 8.20
N PHE A 588 0.86 -2.51 8.69
CA PHE A 588 -0.12 -3.24 7.87
C PHE A 588 -1.33 -2.38 7.50
N ILE A 589 -1.83 -1.57 8.44
CA ILE A 589 -2.90 -0.60 8.16
C ILE A 589 -2.45 0.39 7.08
N ALA A 590 -1.22 0.91 7.17
CA ALA A 590 -0.66 1.80 6.16
C ALA A 590 -0.60 1.14 4.77
N LEU A 591 -0.24 -0.15 4.70
CA LEU A 591 -0.25 -0.91 3.45
C LEU A 591 -1.67 -1.09 2.88
N GLN A 592 -2.62 -1.51 3.72
CA GLN A 592 -4.02 -1.73 3.32
C GLN A 592 -4.71 -0.44 2.85
N THR A 593 -4.33 0.69 3.45
CA THR A 593 -4.82 2.03 3.08
C THR A 593 -3.99 2.71 1.99
N LYS A 594 -3.03 2.00 1.37
CA LYS A 594 -2.10 2.51 0.33
C LYS A 594 -1.30 3.74 0.75
N ARG A 595 -1.01 3.91 2.05
CA ARG A 595 -0.18 4.99 2.61
C ARG A 595 1.28 4.55 2.67
N TYR A 596 1.87 4.26 1.51
CA TYR A 596 3.18 3.62 1.40
C TYR A 596 4.32 4.45 2.00
N GLU A 597 4.31 5.77 1.84
CA GLU A 597 5.34 6.63 2.45
C GLU A 597 5.26 6.64 3.99
N ALA A 598 4.05 6.60 4.55
CA ALA A 598 3.87 6.51 5.99
C ALA A 598 4.34 5.14 6.52
N ALA A 599 4.04 4.06 5.80
CA ALA A 599 4.59 2.73 6.08
C ALA A 599 6.13 2.71 6.06
N ALA A 600 6.76 3.37 5.08
CA ALA A 600 8.21 3.49 5.01
C ALA A 600 8.81 4.25 6.20
N ARG A 601 8.16 5.34 6.64
CA ARG A 601 8.57 6.11 7.84
C ARG A 601 8.47 5.28 9.11
N LEU A 602 7.37 4.55 9.30
CA LEU A 602 7.21 3.66 10.46
C LEU A 602 8.35 2.64 10.53
N MET A 603 8.71 2.01 9.41
CA MET A 603 9.79 1.04 9.36
C MET A 603 11.19 1.66 9.48
N SER A 604 11.39 2.91 9.03
CA SER A 604 12.67 3.60 9.21
C SER A 604 12.91 4.04 10.65
N TRP A 605 11.86 4.37 11.40
CA TRP A 605 11.96 4.75 12.81
C TRP A 605 12.26 3.57 13.74
N MET A 606 11.86 2.35 13.37
CA MET A 606 12.04 1.15 14.20
C MET A 606 12.53 -0.05 13.38
N PRO A 607 13.77 0.00 12.86
CA PRO A 607 14.31 -1.04 11.98
C PRO A 607 14.41 -2.41 12.68
N TYR A 608 14.51 -2.44 14.01
CA TYR A 608 14.53 -3.69 14.80
C TYR A 608 13.21 -4.47 14.77
N LYS A 609 12.09 -3.87 14.30
CA LYS A 609 10.78 -4.53 14.18
C LYS A 609 10.51 -5.17 12.82
N VAL A 610 11.46 -5.10 11.89
CA VAL A 610 11.31 -5.69 10.54
C VAL A 610 11.02 -7.20 10.62
N TYR A 611 11.68 -7.92 11.53
CA TYR A 611 11.44 -9.35 11.73
C TYR A 611 10.04 -9.65 12.30
N ASP A 612 9.62 -8.92 13.35
CA ASP A 612 8.29 -9.04 13.95
C ASP A 612 7.18 -8.71 12.92
N ALA A 613 7.40 -7.70 12.09
CA ALA A 613 6.49 -7.33 11.01
C ALA A 613 6.41 -8.43 9.94
N GLN A 614 7.51 -9.05 9.57
CA GLN A 614 7.52 -10.16 8.62
C GLN A 614 6.74 -11.36 9.14
N LEU A 615 6.94 -11.71 10.41
CA LEU A 615 6.20 -12.78 11.08
C LEU A 615 4.69 -12.55 11.02
N ARG A 616 4.26 -11.34 11.38
CA ARG A 616 2.82 -11.01 11.46
C ARG A 616 2.19 -10.80 10.09
N ALA A 617 2.95 -10.40 9.07
CA ALA A 617 2.45 -10.15 7.72
C ALA A 617 1.76 -11.40 7.11
N TYR A 618 2.26 -12.61 7.39
CA TYR A 618 1.65 -13.86 6.91
C TYR A 618 0.24 -14.10 7.45
N LYS A 619 -0.06 -13.61 8.66
CA LYS A 619 -1.37 -13.80 9.31
C LYS A 619 -2.30 -12.60 9.10
N ALA A 620 -1.76 -11.38 9.16
CA ALA A 620 -2.55 -10.15 9.18
C ALA A 620 -3.00 -9.70 7.78
N LEU A 621 -2.21 -9.96 6.74
CA LEU A 621 -2.52 -9.52 5.38
C LEU A 621 -3.23 -10.64 4.62
N THR A 622 -4.50 -10.44 4.28
CA THR A 622 -5.32 -11.39 3.52
C THR A 622 -5.14 -11.25 2.01
N GLU A 623 -5.02 -10.02 1.51
CA GLU A 623 -4.86 -9.74 0.09
C GLU A 623 -3.50 -10.22 -0.46
N PRO A 624 -3.46 -11.09 -1.48
CA PRO A 624 -2.22 -11.66 -2.00
C PRO A 624 -1.23 -10.60 -2.50
N TYR A 625 -1.73 -9.56 -3.16
CA TYR A 625 -0.91 -8.49 -3.72
C TYR A 625 -0.22 -7.67 -2.61
N VAL A 626 -1.00 -7.18 -1.64
CA VAL A 626 -0.49 -6.39 -0.51
C VAL A 626 0.47 -7.22 0.34
N ARG A 627 0.18 -8.51 0.55
CA ARG A 627 1.08 -9.44 1.24
C ARG A 627 2.42 -9.56 0.52
N ALA A 628 2.40 -9.80 -0.79
CA ALA A 628 3.63 -9.92 -1.58
C ALA A 628 4.46 -8.62 -1.53
N LEU A 629 3.80 -7.46 -1.68
CA LEU A 629 4.44 -6.15 -1.61
C LEU A 629 5.07 -5.89 -0.22
N ALA A 630 4.35 -6.23 0.86
CA ALA A 630 4.85 -6.10 2.23
C ALA A 630 6.10 -6.95 2.45
N GLN A 631 6.09 -8.19 1.97
CA GLN A 631 7.19 -9.12 2.15
C GLN A 631 8.41 -8.73 1.31
N ASP A 632 8.21 -8.27 0.08
CA ASP A 632 9.28 -7.72 -0.76
C ASP A 632 9.93 -6.51 -0.05
N CYS A 633 9.14 -5.57 0.49
CA CYS A 633 9.65 -4.43 1.25
C CYS A 633 10.45 -4.85 2.50
N LEU A 634 9.91 -5.78 3.30
CA LEU A 634 10.58 -6.22 4.52
C LEU A 634 11.90 -6.94 4.21
N MET A 635 11.93 -7.75 3.14
CA MET A 635 13.16 -8.39 2.64
C MET A 635 14.21 -7.37 2.24
N LEU A 636 13.83 -6.31 1.51
CA LEU A 636 14.74 -5.21 1.15
C LEU A 636 15.26 -4.43 2.36
N ARG A 637 14.52 -4.43 3.47
CA ARG A 637 14.92 -3.81 4.73
C ARG A 637 15.74 -4.72 5.66
N GLY A 638 16.18 -5.88 5.17
CA GLY A 638 17.10 -6.77 5.89
C GLY A 638 16.43 -7.87 6.72
N ALA A 639 15.17 -8.21 6.43
CA ALA A 639 14.54 -9.39 7.00
C ALA A 639 15.33 -10.68 6.68
N ASN A 640 15.73 -11.42 7.73
CA ASN A 640 16.48 -12.66 7.58
C ASN A 640 15.55 -13.82 7.13
N ILE A 641 15.76 -14.29 5.89
CA ILE A 641 14.98 -15.36 5.25
C ILE A 641 15.12 -16.69 6.02
N THR A 642 16.33 -17.01 6.51
CA THR A 642 16.61 -18.21 7.32
C THR A 642 15.82 -18.20 8.63
N ALA A 643 15.83 -17.07 9.34
CA ALA A 643 15.07 -16.91 10.58
C ALA A 643 13.55 -16.95 10.33
N THR A 644 13.10 -16.49 9.15
CA THR A 644 11.70 -16.57 8.73
C THR A 644 11.30 -18.02 8.48
N LEU A 645 12.14 -18.77 7.78
CA LEU A 645 11.91 -20.18 7.47
C LEU A 645 11.82 -21.05 8.74
N LEU A 646 12.75 -20.88 9.68
CA LEU A 646 12.74 -21.60 10.96
C LEU A 646 11.46 -21.29 11.77
N LEU A 647 10.94 -20.08 11.64
CA LEU A 647 9.76 -19.63 12.35
C LEU A 647 8.45 -20.07 11.68
N THR A 648 8.35 -20.06 10.34
CA THR A 648 7.19 -20.63 9.64
C THR A 648 7.07 -22.13 9.92
N ALA A 649 8.21 -22.82 10.05
CA ALA A 649 8.25 -24.21 10.48
C ALA A 649 7.79 -24.38 11.93
N HIS A 650 8.22 -23.51 12.85
CA HIS A 650 7.77 -23.54 14.24
C HIS A 650 6.25 -23.29 14.39
N LEU A 651 5.69 -22.40 13.57
CA LEU A 651 4.27 -22.05 13.56
C LEU A 651 3.38 -23.04 12.78
N GLY A 652 3.96 -24.08 12.17
CA GLY A 652 3.21 -25.09 11.41
C GLY A 652 2.63 -24.57 10.09
N LEU A 653 3.17 -23.47 9.52
CA LEU A 653 2.69 -22.90 8.27
C LEU A 653 3.29 -23.65 7.07
N GLU A 654 2.70 -24.80 6.73
CA GLU A 654 3.27 -25.76 5.76
C GLU A 654 3.48 -25.13 4.37
N GLU A 655 2.49 -24.40 3.86
CA GLU A 655 2.55 -23.84 2.50
C GLU A 655 3.53 -22.66 2.39
N ALA A 656 3.62 -21.81 3.41
CA ALA A 656 4.61 -20.73 3.46
C ALA A 656 6.03 -21.28 3.56
N THR A 657 6.23 -22.32 4.38
CA THR A 657 7.53 -22.99 4.55
C THR A 657 7.97 -23.67 3.26
N ARG A 658 7.08 -24.41 2.59
CA ARG A 658 7.37 -25.05 1.29
C ARG A 658 7.76 -24.03 0.22
N ARG A 659 7.04 -22.90 0.14
CA ARG A 659 7.35 -21.81 -0.80
C ARG A 659 8.71 -21.17 -0.50
N LEU A 660 9.03 -20.91 0.77
CA LEU A 660 10.34 -20.36 1.15
C LEU A 660 11.47 -21.32 0.81
N LEU A 661 11.31 -22.63 1.06
CA LEU A 661 12.31 -23.65 0.72
C LEU A 661 12.52 -23.78 -0.79
N SER A 662 11.44 -23.75 -1.59
CA SER A 662 11.55 -23.85 -3.04
C SER A 662 12.18 -22.61 -3.68
N GLN A 663 11.99 -21.42 -3.08
CA GLN A 663 12.49 -20.15 -3.59
C GLN A 663 13.89 -19.81 -3.09
N HIS A 664 14.25 -20.25 -1.88
CA HIS A 664 15.51 -19.95 -1.21
C HIS A 664 16.14 -21.22 -0.60
N PRO A 665 16.69 -22.13 -1.42
CA PRO A 665 17.33 -23.36 -0.93
C PRO A 665 18.50 -23.08 0.03
N GLU A 666 19.22 -21.97 -0.18
CA GLU A 666 20.29 -21.51 0.73
C GLU A 666 19.80 -21.17 2.14
N ALA A 667 18.57 -20.65 2.27
CA ALA A 667 17.96 -20.44 3.58
C ALA A 667 17.67 -21.78 4.28
N GLY A 668 17.30 -22.82 3.52
CA GLY A 668 17.18 -24.18 4.01
C GLY A 668 18.50 -24.75 4.52
N LYS A 669 19.59 -24.55 3.76
CA LYS A 669 20.95 -24.92 4.17
C LYS A 669 21.37 -24.21 5.45
N ASN A 670 21.20 -22.89 5.52
CA ASN A 670 21.55 -22.10 6.70
C ASN A 670 20.70 -22.50 7.92
N ALA A 671 19.42 -22.80 7.71
CA ALA A 671 18.53 -23.29 8.77
C ALA A 671 19.00 -24.65 9.30
N LEU A 672 19.40 -25.57 8.43
CA LEU A 672 19.94 -26.86 8.85
C LEU A 672 21.27 -26.69 9.62
N MET A 673 22.12 -25.76 9.17
CA MET A 673 23.36 -25.41 9.87
C MET A 673 23.10 -24.83 11.26
N GLU A 674 22.10 -23.96 11.42
CA GLU A 674 21.69 -23.39 12.71
C GLU A 674 21.10 -24.46 13.65
N LEU A 675 20.26 -25.36 13.13
CA LEU A 675 19.72 -26.48 13.90
C LEU A 675 20.82 -27.46 14.34
N SER A 676 21.83 -27.70 13.49
CA SER A 676 22.96 -28.59 13.79
C SER A 676 23.89 -28.05 14.89
N GLY A 677 23.94 -26.73 15.06
CA GLY A 677 24.75 -26.07 16.08
C GLY A 677 24.20 -26.17 17.49
N ASN A 678 22.91 -26.50 17.63
CA ASN A 678 22.24 -26.63 18.92
C ASN A 678 22.22 -28.09 19.40
N PRO A 679 22.29 -28.35 20.73
CA PRO A 679 22.17 -29.69 21.26
C PRO A 679 20.79 -30.29 20.91
N PRO A 680 20.70 -31.62 20.71
CA PRO A 680 19.47 -32.27 20.30
C PRO A 680 18.39 -32.11 21.38
N ARG A 681 17.29 -31.44 21.02
CA ARG A 681 16.10 -31.24 21.86
C ARG A 681 14.84 -31.63 21.09
N HIS A 682 13.77 -31.96 21.81
CA HIS A 682 12.51 -32.44 21.22
C HIS A 682 11.83 -31.39 20.33
N ASP A 683 11.89 -30.12 20.70
CA ASP A 683 11.38 -28.99 19.92
C ASP A 683 12.16 -28.77 18.61
N VAL A 684 13.48 -28.95 18.65
CA VAL A 684 14.38 -28.86 17.49
C VAL A 684 14.13 -30.04 16.53
N SER A 685 13.92 -31.26 17.06
CA SER A 685 13.60 -32.44 16.26
C SER A 685 12.25 -32.29 15.55
N ALA A 686 11.23 -31.78 16.25
CA ALA A 686 9.92 -31.50 15.64
C ALA A 686 10.02 -30.46 14.49
N LYS A 687 10.82 -29.40 14.67
CA LYS A 687 11.09 -28.41 13.61
C LYS A 687 11.81 -29.02 12.42
N LEU A 688 12.83 -29.85 12.65
CA LEU A 688 13.58 -30.53 11.59
C LEU A 688 12.67 -31.47 10.79
N GLN A 689 11.87 -32.29 11.46
CA GLN A 689 10.89 -33.17 10.83
C GLN A 689 9.87 -32.38 9.98
N PHE A 690 9.39 -31.25 10.50
CA PHE A 690 8.49 -30.37 9.75
C PHE A 690 9.15 -29.79 8.49
N LEU A 691 10.40 -29.33 8.59
CA LEU A 691 11.17 -28.80 7.45
C LEU A 691 11.41 -29.88 6.39
N LEU A 692 11.75 -31.11 6.79
CA LEU A 692 11.91 -32.25 5.89
C LEU A 692 10.58 -32.57 5.18
N LYS A 693 9.46 -32.59 5.90
CA LYS A 693 8.12 -32.77 5.33
C LYS A 693 7.75 -31.62 4.37
N ALA A 694 8.21 -30.41 4.64
CA ALA A 694 7.98 -29.24 3.79
C ALA A 694 8.86 -29.23 2.52
N GLY A 695 9.85 -30.13 2.40
CA GLY A 695 10.69 -30.31 1.21
C GLY A 695 12.13 -29.81 1.36
N LEU A 696 12.67 -29.69 2.58
CA LEU A 696 14.08 -29.34 2.79
C LEU A 696 15.00 -30.46 2.29
N ASP A 697 15.97 -30.11 1.44
CA ASP A 697 17.03 -31.03 1.01
C ASP A 697 18.21 -31.01 2.01
N PRO A 698 18.46 -32.10 2.76
CA PRO A 698 19.55 -32.16 3.72
C PRO A 698 20.92 -32.48 3.08
N TYR A 699 20.96 -33.02 1.87
CA TYR A 699 22.18 -33.60 1.29
C TYR A 699 23.32 -32.60 1.10
N PRO A 700 23.11 -31.37 0.60
CA PRO A 700 24.19 -30.40 0.42
C PRO A 700 24.95 -30.08 1.71
N VAL A 701 24.23 -29.98 2.83
CA VAL A 701 24.80 -29.66 4.13
C VAL A 701 25.48 -30.88 4.76
N VAL A 702 24.85 -32.04 4.67
CA VAL A 702 25.47 -33.29 5.15
C VAL A 702 26.75 -33.58 4.40
N PHE A 703 26.76 -33.39 3.08
CA PHE A 703 27.95 -33.55 2.24
C PHE A 703 29.05 -32.55 2.61
N GLU A 704 28.71 -31.27 2.82
CA GLU A 704 29.66 -30.23 3.25
C GLU A 704 30.26 -30.51 4.64
N LEU A 705 29.44 -30.96 5.59
CA LEU A 705 29.91 -31.31 6.93
C LEU A 705 30.78 -32.59 6.90
N ALA A 706 30.49 -33.53 5.99
CA ALA A 706 31.22 -34.78 5.85
C ALA A 706 32.55 -34.65 5.07
N THR A 707 32.71 -33.61 4.23
CA THR A 707 33.90 -33.43 3.37
C THR A 707 35.16 -33.08 4.16
N ASN A 708 35.04 -32.62 5.42
CA ASN A 708 36.17 -32.28 6.27
C ASN A 708 36.10 -33.02 7.63
N PRO A 709 36.43 -34.32 7.66
CA PRO A 709 36.19 -35.21 8.81
C PRO A 709 37.06 -34.91 10.04
N PHE A 710 38.10 -34.10 9.89
CA PHE A 710 39.01 -33.73 10.98
C PHE A 710 38.59 -32.46 11.73
N ASN A 711 37.54 -31.77 11.29
CA ASN A 711 36.99 -30.62 12.00
C ASN A 711 36.03 -31.10 13.11
N ALA A 712 36.46 -31.01 14.37
CA ALA A 712 35.69 -31.40 15.54
C ALA A 712 34.30 -30.71 15.62
N THR A 713 34.18 -29.49 15.09
CA THR A 713 32.91 -28.74 15.04
C THR A 713 31.94 -29.37 14.04
N ASN A 714 32.43 -29.78 12.86
CA ASN A 714 31.61 -30.42 11.84
C ASN A 714 31.13 -31.79 12.31
N LEU A 715 32.01 -32.58 12.94
CA LEU A 715 31.66 -33.89 13.50
C LEU A 715 30.59 -33.77 14.60
N THR A 716 30.70 -32.75 15.47
CA THR A 716 29.69 -32.45 16.50
C THR A 716 28.34 -32.10 15.87
N ARG A 717 28.32 -31.25 14.84
CA ARG A 717 27.10 -30.88 14.10
C ARG A 717 26.45 -32.07 13.40
N LEU A 718 27.26 -32.96 12.81
CA LEU A 718 26.80 -34.18 12.15
C LEU A 718 26.18 -35.16 13.15
N ASN A 719 26.80 -35.33 14.32
CA ASN A 719 26.25 -36.10 15.44
C ASN A 719 24.93 -35.51 15.96
N ASN A 720 24.83 -34.18 16.08
CA ASN A 720 23.59 -33.52 16.50
C ASN A 720 22.46 -33.76 15.49
N LEU A 721 22.71 -33.64 14.18
CA LEU A 721 21.71 -33.93 13.14
C LEU A 721 21.27 -35.40 13.14
N ALA A 722 22.21 -36.33 13.33
CA ALA A 722 21.92 -37.76 13.48
C ALA A 722 21.06 -38.08 14.73
N ALA A 723 21.33 -37.38 15.84
CA ALA A 723 20.56 -37.48 17.08
C ALA A 723 19.16 -36.85 16.96
N LEU A 724 19.01 -35.78 16.17
CA LEU A 724 17.72 -35.15 15.85
C LEU A 724 16.84 -35.99 14.90
N GLY A 725 17.40 -37.08 14.33
CA GLY A 725 16.67 -38.05 13.51
C GLY A 725 16.90 -37.92 12.00
N LEU A 726 17.92 -37.18 11.55
CA LEU A 726 18.25 -37.06 10.13
C LEU A 726 18.99 -38.31 9.64
N THR A 727 18.35 -39.09 8.76
CA THR A 727 18.91 -40.34 8.21
C THR A 727 20.19 -40.10 7.41
N ALA A 728 20.19 -39.10 6.52
CA ALA A 728 21.37 -38.73 5.74
C ALA A 728 22.60 -38.44 6.61
N ALA A 729 22.45 -37.80 7.77
CA ALA A 729 23.58 -37.57 8.67
C ALA A 729 24.09 -38.87 9.32
N ARG A 730 23.22 -39.82 9.65
CA ARG A 730 23.63 -41.15 10.14
C ARG A 730 24.41 -41.92 9.07
N ASP A 731 23.95 -41.86 7.83
CA ASP A 731 24.60 -42.52 6.70
C ASP A 731 25.98 -41.92 6.42
N ALA A 732 26.15 -40.60 6.55
CA ALA A 732 27.46 -39.94 6.48
C ALA A 732 28.41 -40.38 7.60
N LEU A 733 27.95 -40.47 8.87
CA LEU A 733 28.77 -40.95 9.99
C LEU A 733 29.21 -42.41 9.83
N GLN A 734 28.40 -43.23 9.16
CA GLN A 734 28.71 -44.63 8.85
C GLN A 734 29.58 -44.80 7.60
N GLY A 735 29.95 -43.69 6.92
CA GLY A 735 30.81 -43.71 5.73
C GLY A 735 30.10 -44.01 4.41
N ASN A 736 28.77 -43.97 4.36
CA ASN A 736 27.98 -44.38 3.19
C ASN A 736 27.72 -43.27 2.15
N ILE A 737 28.06 -42.00 2.43
CA ILE A 737 27.79 -40.85 1.54
C ILE A 737 28.94 -40.53 0.56
N LEU A 738 30.08 -41.24 0.65
CA LEU A 738 31.23 -41.08 -0.26
C LEU A 738 31.22 -42.06 -1.44
N LYS A 739 30.05 -42.38 -2.00
CA LYS A 739 29.98 -43.05 -3.31
C LYS A 739 29.04 -42.25 -4.23
N PRO A 740 29.51 -41.86 -5.42
CA PRO A 740 28.77 -41.02 -6.36
C PRO A 740 27.49 -41.68 -6.85
#